data_AF-A0A7C4ZAW3-F1
#
_entry.id   AF-A0A7C4ZAW3-F1
#
_cell.length_a   1.000
_cell.length_b   1.000
_cell.length_c   1.000
_cell.angle_alpha   90.00
_cell.angle_beta   90.00
_cell.angle_gamma   90.00
#
_symmetry.space_group_name_H-M   'P 1'
#
loop_
_entity.id
_entity.type
_entity.pdbx_description
1 polymer ?
#
loop_
_entity_poly.entity_id
_entity_poly.type
_entity_poly.pdbx_seq_one_letter_code
_entity_poly.pdbx_strand_id
1 'polypeptide(L)'
;PADGRILEAHGASVIESSLTGESVPVAKTTEIQKSNAGISDRKNMVFASTIMAAGRLKVVVTSTGMSTEIGRVAGMLSSVEEAPSPLKVKVDHMVQKLSIVIIGLSFIVFFLMLFLHQFLSAQEIVLSVLTKAHILEALFSAVALAVAALPEGLPIVLTITSAIGIKRMVKKHVLIRKLMSVETLGSVSVICTDKTGTLTKNQMTVTKIWTTSGVKAVTGEGYDIGGEIEGTLSDDISELLRCGILCNNASLFEEKATGDPTEIALIVSGRKGGMYKEKMDDSVPRVFELEFTSERKLMSTVHKDGTQYVQYVKGAVDELLQHCTSLAVMEGTKLADRPITDNDKEMILATATSFSKDALRVLAFARRTVASEKDGEREEQLTFLGLQAMIDPPRIEVRDAIVRCKEAGIRVVMITGDHPDTAKAIAQQLGIGAKILSGSEIDQINLDAVVEDVVIYARVSPEHKLKIVHALQLRGHVVAMTGDGVNDAPALKKADIGIAMGITGTDVAKEASQLVITDDNFSSIVNAVEEGRSIYENIQRFVRYQLSTNVGAVLLIITSILLALPLPLLPLQLLWINLSIDGPPALSLGLEPSNPAVLKKKPRPKSEGLITKKLLMHIMLGGIIMAVGTLIVFWQYNISDTYAKATTMAFTTFAFFQFFNVLNCRHLDLSIFKIGAFSNKWVVLSILLIGSLHMVILYTPLASVFGVVPLAISEL
;
A
#
# COMPACT_ATOMS: atom_id res chain seq x y z
N PRO A 1 22.56 14.50 19.32
CA PRO A 1 23.80 13.77 18.95
C PRO A 1 23.87 12.34 19.53
N ALA A 2 23.31 12.13 20.72
CA ALA A 2 23.26 10.85 21.42
C ALA A 2 21.96 10.79 22.25
N ASP A 3 21.62 9.63 22.78
CA ASP A 3 20.54 9.53 23.77
C ASP A 3 21.09 9.97 25.12
N GLY A 4 20.26 10.63 25.93
CA GLY A 4 20.69 11.06 27.24
C GLY A 4 19.58 11.41 28.22
N ARG A 5 19.94 11.32 29.49
CA ARG A 5 19.11 11.67 30.63
C ARG A 5 19.26 13.15 30.95
N ILE A 6 18.13 13.84 31.02
CA ILE A 6 18.11 15.29 31.27
C ILE A 6 18.43 15.58 32.75
N LEU A 7 19.46 16.37 33.00
CA LEU A 7 19.82 16.86 34.34
C LEU A 7 19.19 18.21 34.65
N GLU A 8 19.15 19.11 33.67
CA GLU A 8 18.58 20.45 33.80
C GLU A 8 17.75 20.74 32.55
N ALA A 9 16.54 21.27 32.72
CA ALA A 9 15.67 21.70 31.64
C ALA A 9 15.12 23.09 31.92
N HIS A 10 15.22 23.99 30.94
CA HIS A 10 14.66 25.34 31.03
C HIS A 10 13.88 25.66 29.77
N GLY A 11 12.54 25.72 29.89
CA GLY A 11 11.63 26.00 28.77
C GLY A 11 11.84 25.05 27.58
N ALA A 12 12.33 23.84 27.85
CA ALA A 12 12.87 22.98 26.80
C ALA A 12 11.79 22.10 26.18
N SER A 13 11.71 22.14 24.85
CA SER A 13 10.87 21.25 24.05
C SER A 13 11.66 20.65 22.90
N VAL A 14 11.33 19.41 22.54
CA VAL A 14 12.05 18.64 21.51
C VAL A 14 11.04 18.05 20.54
N ILE A 15 11.31 18.18 19.24
CA ILE A 15 10.58 17.49 18.19
C ILE A 15 11.13 16.07 18.08
N GLU A 16 10.28 15.09 18.39
CA GLU A 16 10.64 13.66 18.44
C GLU A 16 10.01 12.84 17.32
N SER A 17 9.48 13.51 16.28
CA SER A 17 8.78 12.90 15.14
C SER A 17 9.58 11.78 14.47
N SER A 18 10.90 11.91 14.41
CA SER A 18 11.81 10.88 13.88
C SER A 18 11.69 9.52 14.59
N LEU A 19 11.24 9.45 15.85
CA LEU A 19 11.14 8.21 16.62
C LEU A 19 9.71 7.86 17.00
N THR A 20 8.87 8.86 17.24
CA THR A 20 7.50 8.66 17.73
C THR A 20 6.46 8.82 16.64
N GLY A 21 6.78 9.47 15.52
CA GLY A 21 5.82 9.92 14.51
C GLY A 21 5.06 11.20 14.91
N GLU A 22 5.18 11.65 16.15
CA GLU A 22 4.47 12.82 16.67
C GLU A 22 5.20 14.11 16.26
N SER A 23 4.52 14.95 15.49
CA SER A 23 5.09 16.21 14.98
C SER A 23 5.08 17.35 16.00
N VAL A 24 4.37 17.18 17.12
CA VAL A 24 4.24 18.21 18.17
C VAL A 24 5.48 18.20 19.07
N PRO A 25 6.12 19.37 19.33
CA PRO A 25 7.21 19.46 20.29
C PRO A 25 6.81 18.97 21.69
N VAL A 26 7.57 18.02 22.23
CA VAL A 26 7.33 17.46 23.56
C VAL A 26 8.15 18.23 24.59
N ALA A 27 7.47 18.80 25.58
CA ALA A 27 8.12 19.46 26.71
C ALA A 27 8.92 18.45 27.55
N LYS A 28 10.11 18.86 27.96
CA LYS A 28 11.08 18.03 28.67
C LYS A 28 11.18 18.39 30.14
N THR A 29 11.35 17.38 30.99
CA THR A 29 11.40 17.51 32.46
C THR A 29 12.60 16.77 33.05
N THR A 30 12.97 17.09 34.29
CA THR A 30 13.98 16.35 35.06
C THR A 30 13.36 15.27 35.94
N GLU A 31 12.03 15.18 36.05
CA GLU A 31 11.35 14.24 36.94
C GLU A 31 11.61 12.77 36.61
N ILE A 32 11.59 11.91 37.63
CA ILE A 32 11.77 10.47 37.46
C ILE A 32 10.45 9.87 36.95
N GLN A 33 10.56 9.15 35.85
CA GLN A 33 9.45 8.47 35.19
C GLN A 33 9.38 6.99 35.59
N LYS A 34 8.23 6.35 35.36
CA LYS A 34 8.06 4.90 35.60
C LYS A 34 9.08 4.10 34.78
N SER A 35 9.61 3.03 35.35
CA SER A 35 10.68 2.21 34.74
C SER A 35 10.31 1.62 33.37
N ASN A 36 9.02 1.40 33.11
CA ASN A 36 8.51 0.79 31.87
C ASN A 36 7.79 1.80 30.96
N ALA A 37 8.10 3.11 31.07
CA ALA A 37 7.52 4.11 30.18
C ALA A 37 7.96 3.87 28.72
N GLY A 38 7.00 3.91 27.79
CA GLY A 38 7.27 3.88 26.35
C GLY A 38 8.07 5.09 25.89
N ILE A 39 8.70 5.02 24.72
CA ILE A 39 9.60 6.08 24.21
C ILE A 39 8.94 7.46 24.26
N SER A 40 7.70 7.58 23.77
CA SER A 40 6.93 8.84 23.74
C SER A 40 6.60 9.39 25.13
N ASP A 41 6.58 8.56 26.16
CA ASP A 41 6.25 8.98 27.52
C ASP A 41 7.49 9.42 28.32
N ARG A 42 8.70 9.03 27.89
CA ARG A 42 9.99 9.36 28.55
C ARG A 42 10.39 10.83 28.39
N LYS A 43 9.60 11.75 28.97
CA LYS A 43 9.83 13.21 28.93
C LYS A 43 11.13 13.66 29.62
N ASN A 44 11.77 12.76 30.36
CA ASN A 44 13.01 13.02 31.08
C ASN A 44 14.28 12.56 30.35
N MET A 45 14.10 12.12 29.09
CA MET A 45 15.14 11.73 28.16
C MET A 45 15.11 12.62 26.92
N VAL A 46 16.25 12.70 26.24
CA VAL A 46 16.36 13.13 24.83
C VAL A 46 16.98 12.02 24.01
N PHE A 47 16.65 11.99 22.72
CA PHE A 47 17.10 10.93 21.83
C PHE A 47 17.96 11.46 20.69
N ALA A 48 18.87 10.64 20.19
CA ALA A 48 19.64 10.94 19.00
C ALA A 48 18.71 11.19 17.81
N SER A 49 19.11 12.11 16.92
CA SER A 49 18.34 12.53 15.73
C SER A 49 16.99 13.22 16.01
N THR A 50 16.73 13.63 17.26
CA THR A 50 15.65 14.57 17.62
C THR A 50 16.16 16.00 17.61
N ILE A 51 15.25 16.96 17.40
CA ILE A 51 15.60 18.37 17.20
C ILE A 51 15.09 19.19 18.39
N MET A 52 15.95 20.01 18.98
CA MET A 52 15.52 21.01 19.97
C MET A 52 14.58 22.01 19.29
N ALA A 53 13.35 22.12 19.77
CA ALA A 53 12.39 23.08 19.28
C ALA A 53 12.52 24.42 20.01
N ALA A 54 12.68 24.38 21.34
CA ALA A 54 12.86 25.56 22.17
C ALA A 54 13.65 25.24 23.45
N GLY A 55 14.16 26.28 24.10
CA GLY A 55 14.80 26.21 25.42
C GLY A 55 16.21 25.62 25.44
N ARG A 56 16.66 25.26 26.65
CA ARG A 56 17.99 24.66 26.87
C ARG A 56 17.91 23.42 27.76
N LEU A 57 18.74 22.43 27.44
CA LEU A 57 18.88 21.20 28.19
C LEU A 57 20.34 20.96 28.55
N LYS A 58 20.57 20.46 29.77
CA LYS A 58 21.83 19.81 30.15
C LYS A 58 21.55 18.34 30.34
N VAL A 59 22.34 17.49 29.69
CA VAL A 59 22.02 16.08 29.52
C VAL A 59 23.26 15.24 29.80
N VAL A 60 23.10 14.14 30.52
CA VAL A 60 24.11 13.07 30.61
C VAL A 60 23.83 12.06 29.53
N VAL A 61 24.83 11.81 28.68
CA VAL A 61 24.73 10.81 27.62
C VAL A 61 24.59 9.42 28.24
N THR A 62 23.53 8.71 27.86
CA THR A 62 23.26 7.34 28.34
C THR A 62 23.58 6.31 27.27
N SER A 63 23.50 6.67 25.99
CA SER A 63 23.76 5.74 24.89
C SER A 63 24.26 6.47 23.65
N THR A 64 25.17 5.83 22.90
CA THR A 64 25.78 6.36 21.67
C THR A 64 25.76 5.31 20.55
N GLY A 65 25.90 5.75 19.30
CA GLY A 65 25.94 4.85 18.14
C GLY A 65 24.72 3.93 18.05
N MET A 66 24.96 2.64 17.79
CA MET A 66 23.91 1.62 17.64
C MET A 66 23.14 1.31 18.93
N SER A 67 23.64 1.75 20.09
CA SER A 67 22.96 1.56 21.38
C SER A 67 21.87 2.61 21.66
N THR A 68 21.79 3.68 20.85
CA THR A 68 20.69 4.66 20.90
C THR A 68 19.39 4.05 20.39
N GLU A 69 18.23 4.65 20.70
CA GLU A 69 16.94 4.17 20.19
C GLU A 69 16.88 4.26 18.65
N ILE A 70 17.40 5.33 18.03
CA ILE A 70 17.50 5.40 16.56
C ILE A 70 18.50 4.39 16.01
N GLY A 71 19.58 4.11 16.73
CA GLY A 71 20.55 3.08 16.41
C GLY A 71 19.95 1.67 16.45
N ARG A 72 19.07 1.40 17.42
CA ARG A 72 18.30 0.16 17.49
C ARG A 72 17.35 0.03 16.30
N VAL A 73 16.65 1.10 15.91
CA VAL A 73 15.82 1.12 14.69
C VAL A 73 16.66 0.80 13.45
N ALA A 74 17.83 1.43 13.31
CA ALA A 74 18.75 1.13 12.21
C ALA A 74 19.26 -0.33 12.23
N GLY A 75 19.53 -0.88 13.42
CA GLY A 75 19.94 -2.28 13.60
C GLY A 75 18.83 -3.26 13.24
N MET A 76 17.59 -2.95 13.62
CA MET A 76 16.42 -3.73 13.18
C MET A 76 16.31 -3.70 11.65
N LEU A 77 16.40 -2.52 11.03
CA LEU A 77 16.30 -2.37 9.58
C LEU A 77 17.39 -3.14 8.82
N SER A 78 18.62 -3.17 9.33
CA SER A 78 19.71 -3.94 8.71
C SER A 78 19.56 -5.45 8.89
N SER A 79 18.99 -5.90 10.02
CA SER A 79 18.74 -7.32 10.31
C SER A 79 17.59 -7.94 9.51
N VAL A 80 16.69 -7.12 8.96
CA VAL A 80 15.59 -7.62 8.10
C VAL A 80 16.14 -7.99 6.72
N GLU A 81 16.28 -9.30 6.49
CA GLU A 81 16.58 -9.85 5.18
C GLU A 81 15.42 -9.65 4.19
N GLU A 82 15.75 -9.23 2.97
CA GLU A 82 14.75 -9.11 1.92
C GLU A 82 14.42 -10.50 1.34
N ALA A 83 13.21 -10.98 1.61
CA ALA A 83 12.72 -12.20 0.99
C ALA A 83 12.49 -11.99 -0.52
N PRO A 84 12.78 -12.98 -1.38
CA PRO A 84 12.43 -12.91 -2.80
C PRO A 84 10.91 -12.84 -2.96
N SER A 85 10.45 -12.12 -4.00
CA SER A 85 9.02 -12.01 -4.30
C SER A 85 8.37 -13.40 -4.52
N PRO A 86 7.12 -13.63 -4.06
CA PRO A 86 6.41 -14.88 -4.28
C PRO A 86 6.37 -15.32 -5.75
N LEU A 87 6.14 -14.40 -6.68
CA LEU A 87 6.14 -14.68 -8.11
C LEU A 87 7.48 -15.22 -8.61
N LYS A 88 8.61 -14.59 -8.24
CA LYS A 88 9.95 -15.06 -8.62
C LYS A 88 10.16 -16.50 -8.15
N VAL A 89 9.87 -16.78 -6.88
CA VAL A 89 9.98 -18.14 -6.31
C VAL A 89 9.09 -19.13 -7.07
N LYS A 90 7.85 -18.73 -7.41
CA LYS A 90 6.91 -19.58 -8.16
C LYS A 90 7.39 -19.85 -9.59
N VAL A 91 7.94 -18.85 -10.28
CA VAL A 91 8.50 -19.00 -11.63
C VAL A 91 9.74 -19.89 -11.59
N ASP A 92 10.66 -19.67 -10.65
CA ASP A 92 11.88 -20.48 -10.52
C ASP A 92 11.54 -21.96 -10.25
N HIS A 93 10.62 -22.24 -9.32
CA HIS A 93 10.14 -23.61 -9.07
C HIS A 93 9.42 -24.22 -10.29
N MET A 94 8.65 -23.42 -11.02
CA MET A 94 7.98 -23.88 -12.24
C MET A 94 8.99 -24.25 -13.32
N VAL A 95 9.96 -23.37 -13.59
CA VAL A 95 11.03 -23.59 -14.56
C VAL A 95 11.84 -24.82 -14.18
N GLN A 96 12.24 -24.98 -12.91
CA GLN A 96 12.97 -26.17 -12.45
C GLN A 96 12.19 -27.46 -12.70
N LYS A 97 10.91 -27.52 -12.30
CA LYS A 97 10.07 -28.71 -12.53
C LYS A 97 9.91 -29.01 -14.01
N LEU A 98 9.67 -27.98 -14.81
CA LEU A 98 9.50 -28.12 -16.25
C LEU A 98 10.79 -28.61 -16.91
N SER A 99 11.95 -28.06 -16.54
CA SER A 99 13.26 -28.51 -17.06
C SER A 99 13.51 -29.98 -16.76
N ILE A 100 13.18 -30.47 -15.56
CA ILE A 100 13.31 -31.88 -15.21
C ILE A 100 12.42 -32.75 -16.12
N VAL A 101 11.16 -32.35 -16.33
CA VAL A 101 10.23 -33.05 -17.22
C VAL A 101 10.74 -33.06 -18.65
N ILE A 102 11.20 -31.92 -19.17
CA ILE A 102 11.72 -31.77 -20.53
C ILE A 102 12.94 -32.66 -20.74
N ILE A 103 13.91 -32.62 -19.83
CA ILE A 103 15.12 -33.44 -19.92
C ILE A 103 14.76 -34.92 -19.93
N GLY A 104 13.89 -35.36 -19.00
CA GLY A 104 13.42 -36.75 -18.96
C GLY A 104 12.74 -37.17 -20.27
N LEU A 105 11.92 -36.30 -20.84
CA LEU A 105 11.22 -36.54 -22.10
C LEU A 105 12.15 -36.59 -23.31
N SER A 106 13.15 -35.71 -23.37
CA SER A 106 14.18 -35.73 -24.40
C SER A 106 15.01 -37.01 -24.35
N PHE A 107 15.34 -37.52 -23.15
CA PHE A 107 15.97 -38.83 -23.01
C PHE A 107 15.07 -39.96 -23.52
N ILE A 108 13.78 -39.95 -23.15
CA ILE A 108 12.82 -40.94 -23.63
C ILE A 108 12.75 -40.94 -25.16
N VAL A 109 12.62 -39.75 -25.77
CA VAL A 109 12.59 -39.59 -27.23
C VAL A 109 13.88 -40.04 -27.89
N PHE A 110 15.04 -39.68 -27.33
CA PHE A 110 16.33 -40.13 -27.82
C PHE A 110 16.43 -41.66 -27.86
N PHE A 111 16.16 -42.33 -26.75
CA PHE A 111 16.24 -43.80 -26.68
C PHE A 111 15.16 -44.49 -27.52
N LEU A 112 13.95 -43.92 -27.58
CA LEU A 112 12.87 -44.45 -28.40
C LEU A 112 13.21 -44.38 -29.89
N MET A 113 13.79 -43.27 -30.36
CA MET A 113 14.25 -43.17 -31.75
C MET A 113 15.36 -44.16 -32.05
N LEU A 114 16.36 -44.32 -31.17
CA LEU A 114 17.41 -45.32 -31.37
C LEU A 114 16.83 -46.74 -31.44
N PHE A 115 15.86 -47.06 -30.58
CA PHE A 115 15.18 -48.35 -30.58
C PHE A 115 14.37 -48.57 -31.86
N LEU A 116 13.59 -47.58 -32.31
CA LEU A 116 12.82 -47.66 -33.55
C LEU A 116 13.73 -47.82 -34.77
N HIS A 117 14.82 -47.05 -34.87
CA HIS A 117 15.80 -47.22 -35.93
C HIS A 117 16.42 -48.62 -35.91
N GLN A 118 16.74 -49.18 -34.74
CA GLN A 118 17.26 -50.54 -34.63
C GLN A 118 16.23 -51.60 -35.04
N PHE A 119 14.95 -51.42 -34.67
CA PHE A 119 13.88 -52.39 -34.91
C PHE A 119 13.34 -52.37 -36.34
N LEU A 120 13.12 -51.18 -36.92
CA LEU A 120 12.66 -51.03 -38.31
C LEU A 120 13.76 -51.40 -39.32
N SER A 121 15.03 -51.12 -39.01
CA SER A 121 16.16 -51.51 -39.88
C SER A 121 16.47 -53.01 -39.83
N ALA A 122 15.95 -53.75 -38.83
CA ALA A 122 16.13 -55.20 -38.74
C ALA A 122 15.32 -55.98 -39.81
N GLN A 123 14.47 -55.30 -40.58
CA GLN A 123 13.68 -55.89 -41.65
C GLN A 123 14.43 -55.94 -43.01
N GLU A 124 15.56 -55.22 -43.14
CA GLU A 124 16.54 -55.44 -44.21
C GLU A 124 17.71 -56.28 -43.66
N ILE A 125 18.06 -57.37 -44.35
CA ILE A 125 19.03 -58.41 -43.92
C ILE A 125 20.50 -57.90 -43.83
N VAL A 126 20.74 -56.58 -43.86
CA VAL A 126 22.09 -56.01 -43.74
C VAL A 126 22.32 -55.53 -42.32
N LEU A 127 23.06 -56.35 -41.57
CA LEU A 127 23.79 -56.07 -40.33
C LEU A 127 23.53 -54.67 -39.72
N SER A 128 22.59 -54.64 -38.77
CA SER A 128 22.19 -53.48 -37.97
C SER A 128 23.36 -52.86 -37.20
N VAL A 129 24.09 -51.94 -37.81
CA VAL A 129 24.99 -51.04 -37.09
C VAL A 129 24.27 -49.72 -36.92
N LEU A 130 24.12 -49.27 -35.67
CA LEU A 130 23.70 -47.91 -35.35
C LEU A 130 24.70 -46.93 -36.02
N THR A 131 24.38 -46.45 -37.21
CA THR A 131 25.25 -45.52 -37.93
C THR A 131 25.35 -44.22 -37.14
N LYS A 132 26.51 -43.55 -37.20
CA LYS A 132 26.70 -42.22 -36.58
C LYS A 132 25.59 -41.23 -36.98
N ALA A 133 25.06 -41.35 -38.20
CA ALA A 133 23.96 -40.53 -38.70
C ALA A 133 22.67 -40.68 -37.85
N HIS A 134 22.24 -41.90 -37.53
CA HIS A 134 21.04 -42.15 -36.73
C HIS A 134 21.17 -41.64 -35.29
N ILE A 135 22.37 -41.76 -34.71
CA ILE A 135 22.66 -41.21 -33.38
C ILE A 135 22.58 -39.69 -33.39
N LEU A 136 23.16 -39.05 -34.42
CA LEU A 136 23.11 -37.60 -34.58
C LEU A 136 21.68 -37.11 -34.81
N GLU A 137 20.87 -37.81 -35.61
CA GLU A 137 19.48 -37.47 -35.86
C GLU A 137 18.59 -37.58 -34.61
N ALA A 138 18.73 -38.68 -33.86
CA ALA A 138 18.04 -38.85 -32.59
C ALA A 138 18.47 -37.78 -31.58
N LEU A 139 19.76 -37.43 -31.53
CA LEU A 139 20.30 -36.38 -30.67
C LEU A 139 19.77 -35.00 -31.06
N PHE A 140 19.81 -34.64 -32.35
CA PHE A 140 19.29 -33.37 -32.85
C PHE A 140 17.79 -33.24 -32.57
N SER A 141 17.03 -34.32 -32.72
CA SER A 141 15.59 -34.33 -32.43
C SER A 141 15.30 -34.18 -30.94
N ALA A 142 16.07 -34.86 -30.07
CA ALA A 142 15.94 -34.73 -28.62
C ALA A 142 16.30 -33.33 -28.12
N VAL A 143 17.35 -32.72 -28.69
CA VAL A 143 17.75 -31.33 -28.42
C VAL A 143 16.73 -30.34 -28.96
N ALA A 144 16.22 -30.55 -30.17
CA ALA A 144 15.19 -29.71 -30.77
C ALA A 144 13.90 -29.73 -29.93
N LEU A 145 13.48 -30.90 -29.45
CA LEU A 145 12.36 -31.04 -28.52
C LEU A 145 12.64 -30.32 -27.19
N ALA A 146 13.86 -30.43 -26.66
CA ALA A 146 14.23 -29.78 -25.41
C ALA A 146 14.11 -28.25 -25.51
N VAL A 147 14.66 -27.68 -26.59
CA VAL A 147 14.58 -26.24 -26.90
C VAL A 147 13.13 -25.84 -27.17
N ALA A 148 12.37 -26.66 -27.92
CA ALA A 148 10.98 -26.39 -28.24
C ALA A 148 10.03 -26.47 -27.02
N ALA A 149 10.41 -27.17 -25.95
CA ALA A 149 9.58 -27.29 -24.77
C ALA A 149 9.85 -26.18 -23.73
N LEU A 150 10.99 -25.50 -23.81
CA LEU A 150 11.37 -24.43 -22.89
C LEU A 150 10.60 -23.13 -23.20
N PRO A 151 9.95 -22.50 -22.21
CA PRO A 151 9.21 -21.26 -22.41
C PRO A 151 10.14 -20.05 -22.36
N GLU A 152 10.98 -19.89 -23.39
CA GLU A 152 12.04 -18.86 -23.46
C GLU A 152 11.48 -17.43 -23.43
N GLY A 153 10.30 -17.21 -23.99
CA GLY A 153 9.63 -15.92 -24.02
C GLY A 153 9.02 -15.49 -22.67
N LEU A 154 8.90 -16.41 -21.70
CA LEU A 154 8.17 -16.14 -20.45
C LEU A 154 8.79 -15.02 -19.60
N PRO A 155 10.12 -14.98 -19.32
CA PRO A 155 10.72 -13.92 -18.50
C PRO A 155 10.61 -12.54 -19.15
N ILE A 156 10.70 -12.49 -20.49
CA ILE A 156 10.61 -11.26 -21.28
C ILE A 156 9.19 -10.70 -21.20
N VAL A 157 8.18 -11.52 -21.51
CA VAL A 157 6.78 -11.11 -21.49
C VAL A 157 6.35 -10.70 -20.08
N LEU A 158 6.82 -11.41 -19.05
CA LEU A 158 6.55 -11.07 -17.65
C LEU A 158 7.08 -9.67 -17.28
N THR A 159 8.32 -9.38 -17.69
CA THR A 159 8.98 -8.09 -17.41
C THR A 159 8.24 -6.95 -18.11
N ILE A 160 7.92 -7.11 -19.40
CA ILE A 160 7.23 -6.08 -20.18
C ILE A 160 5.81 -5.85 -19.64
N THR A 161 5.07 -6.93 -19.34
CA THR A 161 3.72 -6.84 -18.77
C THR A 161 3.73 -6.09 -17.45
N SER A 162 4.69 -6.42 -16.58
CA SER A 162 4.87 -5.75 -15.29
C SER A 162 5.21 -4.27 -15.46
N ALA A 163 6.15 -3.93 -16.34
CA ALA A 163 6.54 -2.54 -16.62
C ALA A 163 5.35 -1.69 -17.12
N ILE A 164 4.49 -2.26 -17.97
CA ILE A 164 3.30 -1.58 -18.47
C ILE A 164 2.24 -1.43 -17.38
N GLY A 165 2.12 -2.43 -16.50
CA GLY A 165 1.34 -2.34 -15.27
C GLY A 165 1.78 -1.19 -14.36
N ILE A 166 3.10 -1.06 -14.14
CA ILE A 166 3.67 0.05 -13.36
C ILE A 166 3.34 1.40 -13.98
N LYS A 167 3.46 1.54 -15.30
CA LYS A 167 3.10 2.78 -16.00
C LYS A 167 1.62 3.16 -15.76
N ARG A 168 0.72 2.18 -15.63
CA ARG A 168 -0.69 2.42 -15.26
C ARG A 168 -0.84 2.80 -13.78
N MET A 169 -0.10 2.16 -12.89
CA MET A 169 -0.09 2.46 -11.45
C MET A 169 0.41 3.88 -11.15
N VAL A 170 1.46 4.35 -11.84
CA VAL A 170 2.00 5.71 -11.68
C VAL A 170 0.93 6.77 -12.02
N LYS A 171 0.09 6.53 -13.03
CA LYS A 171 -1.04 7.42 -13.36
C LYS A 171 -2.12 7.44 -12.29
N LYS A 172 -2.15 6.45 -11.40
CA LYS A 172 -3.04 6.36 -10.23
C LYS A 172 -2.29 6.68 -8.93
N HIS A 173 -1.23 7.49 -8.99
CA HIS A 173 -0.43 7.95 -7.84
C HIS A 173 0.31 6.83 -7.07
N VAL A 174 0.62 5.71 -7.73
CA VAL A 174 1.36 4.60 -7.12
C VAL A 174 2.70 4.41 -7.84
N LEU A 175 3.78 4.79 -7.17
CA LEU A 175 5.15 4.61 -7.66
C LEU A 175 5.73 3.29 -7.16
N ILE A 176 6.08 2.40 -8.09
CA ILE A 176 6.66 1.10 -7.78
C ILE A 176 8.18 1.20 -7.82
N ARG A 177 8.84 0.91 -6.69
CA ARG A 177 10.31 0.88 -6.61
C ARG A 177 10.89 -0.48 -7.00
N LYS A 178 10.17 -1.56 -6.67
CA LYS A 178 10.61 -2.94 -6.95
C LYS A 178 9.58 -3.66 -7.83
N LEU A 179 9.93 -3.88 -9.10
CA LEU A 179 9.06 -4.47 -10.16
C LEU A 179 8.28 -5.70 -9.70
N MET A 180 8.93 -6.64 -9.03
CA MET A 180 8.33 -7.92 -8.65
C MET A 180 7.32 -7.82 -7.49
N SER A 181 7.20 -6.65 -6.84
CA SER A 181 6.27 -6.39 -5.74
C SER A 181 4.83 -6.20 -6.23
N VAL A 182 4.66 -5.86 -7.52
CA VAL A 182 3.37 -5.62 -8.17
C VAL A 182 2.45 -6.83 -8.10
N GLU A 183 3.00 -8.04 -8.20
CA GLU A 183 2.21 -9.28 -8.08
C GLU A 183 1.78 -9.55 -6.65
N THR A 184 2.71 -9.41 -5.70
CA THR A 184 2.46 -9.60 -4.27
C THR A 184 1.32 -8.70 -3.80
N LEU A 185 1.27 -7.47 -4.31
CA LEU A 185 0.20 -6.51 -4.04
C LEU A 185 -1.19 -7.04 -4.40
N GLY A 186 -1.30 -7.80 -5.49
CA GLY A 186 -2.56 -8.45 -5.87
C GLY A 186 -3.00 -9.60 -4.95
N SER A 187 -2.10 -10.09 -4.09
CA SER A 187 -2.38 -11.13 -3.08
C SER A 187 -2.52 -10.60 -1.65
N VAL A 188 -2.40 -9.29 -1.45
CA VAL A 188 -2.53 -8.66 -0.13
C VAL A 188 -3.86 -9.05 0.52
N SER A 189 -3.75 -9.56 1.74
CA SER A 189 -4.88 -10.02 2.55
C SER A 189 -5.10 -9.19 3.80
N VAL A 190 -4.05 -8.50 4.27
CA VAL A 190 -4.09 -7.59 5.41
C VAL A 190 -3.33 -6.32 5.08
N ILE A 191 -3.93 -5.16 5.33
CA ILE A 191 -3.28 -3.85 5.28
C ILE A 191 -3.15 -3.35 6.72
N CYS A 192 -1.93 -3.35 7.23
CA CYS A 192 -1.54 -2.63 8.44
C CYS A 192 -1.27 -1.18 8.05
N THR A 193 -1.98 -0.24 8.66
CA THR A 193 -1.87 1.18 8.32
C THR A 193 -1.62 2.01 9.56
N ASP A 194 -0.68 2.93 9.46
CA ASP A 194 -0.55 3.98 10.46
C ASP A 194 -1.79 4.89 10.44
N LYS A 195 -2.13 5.50 11.58
CA LYS A 195 -3.28 6.41 11.69
C LYS A 195 -2.91 7.81 11.21
N THR A 196 -1.87 8.39 11.78
CA THR A 196 -1.53 9.82 11.59
C THR A 196 -0.98 10.02 10.18
N GLY A 197 -1.48 11.03 9.47
CA GLY A 197 -1.04 11.35 8.11
C GLY A 197 -1.55 10.39 7.01
N THR A 198 -1.88 9.14 7.35
CA THR A 198 -2.41 8.14 6.41
C THR A 198 -3.94 8.05 6.44
N LEU A 199 -4.54 7.74 7.58
CA LEU A 199 -6.00 7.66 7.71
C LEU A 199 -6.62 9.02 8.04
N THR A 200 -5.85 9.88 8.69
CA THR A 200 -6.23 11.25 9.05
C THR A 200 -5.46 12.28 8.23
N LYS A 201 -5.93 13.53 8.25
CA LYS A 201 -5.28 14.64 7.53
C LYS A 201 -4.01 15.15 8.23
N ASN A 202 -3.78 14.77 9.49
CA ASN A 202 -2.78 15.39 10.37
C ASN A 202 -2.97 16.92 10.45
N GLN A 203 -4.23 17.36 10.49
CA GLN A 203 -4.63 18.77 10.52
C GLN A 203 -5.72 18.95 11.58
N MET A 204 -5.32 19.34 12.79
CA MET A 204 -6.27 19.53 13.89
C MET A 204 -7.36 20.53 13.49
N THR A 205 -8.61 20.15 13.75
CA THR A 205 -9.81 20.89 13.34
C THR A 205 -10.76 21.01 14.52
N VAL A 206 -11.17 22.22 14.88
CA VAL A 206 -12.26 22.44 15.85
C VAL A 206 -13.57 21.97 15.24
N THR A 207 -14.29 21.09 15.94
CA THR A 207 -15.56 20.50 15.48
C THR A 207 -16.73 20.80 16.40
N LYS A 208 -16.47 21.08 17.69
CA LYS A 208 -17.49 21.49 18.65
C LYS A 208 -16.99 22.65 19.50
N ILE A 209 -17.86 23.62 19.70
CA ILE A 209 -17.66 24.73 20.63
C ILE A 209 -18.75 24.62 21.69
N TRP A 210 -18.40 24.79 22.96
CA TRP A 210 -19.36 24.79 24.06
C TRP A 210 -19.22 26.06 24.89
N THR A 211 -20.35 26.70 25.14
CA THR A 211 -20.53 27.81 26.08
C THR A 211 -21.74 27.54 26.96
N THR A 212 -22.07 28.46 27.87
CA THR A 212 -23.30 28.38 28.68
C THR A 212 -24.58 28.44 27.85
N SER A 213 -24.51 28.90 26.59
CA SER A 213 -25.62 28.87 25.62
C SER A 213 -25.80 27.51 24.91
N GLY A 214 -24.90 26.56 25.12
CA GLY A 214 -24.97 25.19 24.58
C GLY A 214 -23.80 24.80 23.70
N VAL A 215 -23.94 23.64 23.03
CA VAL A 215 -22.94 23.12 22.08
C VAL A 215 -23.29 23.60 20.67
N LYS A 216 -22.30 24.11 19.94
CA LYS A 216 -22.39 24.41 18.51
C LYS A 216 -21.43 23.55 17.71
N ALA A 217 -21.89 22.99 16.60
CA ALA A 217 -21.02 22.32 15.64
C ALA A 217 -20.24 23.35 14.80
N VAL A 218 -19.00 23.02 14.48
CA VAL A 218 -18.16 23.78 13.54
C VAL A 218 -17.95 22.90 12.31
N THR A 219 -18.37 23.40 11.15
CA THR A 219 -18.25 22.68 9.86
C THR A 219 -16.95 23.05 9.13
N GLY A 220 -16.59 22.26 8.13
CA GLY A 220 -15.32 22.39 7.39
C GLY A 220 -14.18 21.62 8.06
N GLU A 221 -13.19 21.20 7.27
CA GLU A 221 -12.14 20.27 7.69
C GLU A 221 -10.73 20.83 7.46
N GLY A 222 -9.80 20.43 8.32
CA GLY A 222 -8.40 20.81 8.19
C GLY A 222 -8.20 22.31 8.36
N TYR A 223 -7.30 22.88 7.55
CA TYR A 223 -7.00 24.31 7.56
C TYR A 223 -7.82 25.12 6.56
N ASP A 224 -8.84 24.50 5.95
CA ASP A 224 -9.80 25.21 5.11
C ASP A 224 -10.64 26.17 5.96
N ILE A 225 -10.69 27.43 5.52
CA ILE A 225 -11.53 28.47 6.11
C ILE A 225 -12.98 28.37 5.63
N GLY A 226 -13.25 27.55 4.62
CA GLY A 226 -14.59 27.13 4.23
C GLY A 226 -15.29 26.38 5.38
N GLY A 227 -16.49 26.82 5.72
CA GLY A 227 -17.29 26.27 6.81
C GLY A 227 -17.89 27.34 7.70
N GLU A 228 -18.90 26.96 8.46
CA GLU A 228 -19.67 27.83 9.34
C GLU A 228 -19.80 27.23 10.74
N ILE A 229 -19.96 28.11 11.73
CA ILE A 229 -20.35 27.75 13.09
C ILE A 229 -21.88 27.75 13.13
N GLU A 230 -22.47 26.68 13.68
CA GLU A 230 -23.91 26.46 13.61
C GLU A 230 -24.74 27.57 14.32
N GLY A 231 -25.61 28.23 13.56
CA GLY A 231 -26.54 29.26 14.05
C GLY A 231 -25.89 30.65 14.22
N THR A 232 -26.61 31.57 14.85
CA THR A 232 -26.13 32.95 15.05
C THR A 232 -24.98 32.97 16.06
N LEU A 233 -23.90 33.69 15.73
CA LEU A 233 -22.79 33.98 16.63
C LEU A 233 -23.28 34.88 17.77
N SER A 234 -23.40 34.31 18.97
CA SER A 234 -23.67 35.04 20.20
C SER A 234 -22.39 35.63 20.80
N ASP A 235 -22.53 36.59 21.71
CA ASP A 235 -21.40 37.30 22.32
C ASP A 235 -20.46 36.36 23.11
N ASP A 236 -20.99 35.33 23.77
CA ASP A 236 -20.22 34.30 24.47
C ASP A 236 -19.32 33.49 23.53
N ILE A 237 -19.83 33.05 22.38
CA ILE A 237 -19.07 32.34 21.35
C ILE A 237 -18.02 33.28 20.76
N SER A 238 -18.40 34.52 20.48
CA SER A 238 -17.50 35.51 19.91
C SER A 238 -16.31 35.78 20.84
N GLU A 239 -16.56 35.95 22.13
CA GLU A 239 -15.51 36.16 23.13
C GLU A 239 -14.61 34.92 23.30
N LEU A 240 -15.20 33.71 23.26
CA LEU A 240 -14.45 32.46 23.29
C LEU A 240 -13.52 32.30 22.08
N LEU A 241 -13.99 32.63 20.87
CA LEU A 241 -13.19 32.62 19.65
C LEU A 241 -12.08 33.67 19.71
N ARG A 242 -12.40 34.88 20.19
CA ARG A 242 -11.43 35.96 20.42
C ARG A 242 -10.31 35.52 21.37
N CYS A 243 -10.65 34.85 22.47
CA CYS A 243 -9.68 34.26 23.38
C CYS A 243 -8.76 33.25 22.68
N GLY A 244 -9.32 32.37 21.84
CA GLY A 244 -8.56 31.36 21.08
C GLY A 244 -7.61 31.93 20.01
N ILE A 245 -7.93 33.10 19.44
CA ILE A 245 -7.10 33.82 18.46
C ILE A 245 -5.99 34.64 19.13
N LEU A 246 -6.32 35.34 20.22
CA LEU A 246 -5.40 36.27 20.89
C LEU A 246 -4.39 35.53 21.78
N CYS A 247 -4.83 34.52 22.52
CA CYS A 247 -3.96 33.62 23.29
C CYS A 247 -3.41 32.53 22.36
N ASN A 248 -2.59 32.91 21.39
CA ASN A 248 -2.16 32.02 20.29
C ASN A 248 -0.86 32.50 19.62
N ASN A 249 0.07 31.58 19.37
CA ASN A 249 1.36 31.88 18.74
C ASN A 249 1.46 31.38 17.29
N ALA A 250 0.47 30.63 16.80
CA ALA A 250 0.41 30.25 15.42
C ALA A 250 0.07 31.43 14.49
N SER A 251 0.42 31.27 13.22
CA SER A 251 0.01 32.17 12.15
C SER A 251 -0.53 31.39 10.95
N LEU A 252 -1.49 31.98 10.25
CA LEU A 252 -2.14 31.38 9.09
C LEU A 252 -2.22 32.43 7.97
N PHE A 253 -1.24 32.43 7.07
CA PHE A 253 -1.18 33.40 5.97
C PHE A 253 -1.33 32.68 4.63
N GLU A 254 -2.28 33.09 3.79
CA GLU A 254 -2.53 32.50 2.45
C GLU A 254 -2.50 30.95 2.46
N GLU A 255 -3.29 30.34 3.36
CA GLU A 255 -3.39 28.87 3.56
C GLU A 255 -2.11 28.17 4.05
N LYS A 256 -1.00 28.89 4.23
CA LYS A 256 0.20 28.37 4.91
C LYS A 256 0.10 28.63 6.40
N ALA A 257 -0.07 27.53 7.13
CA ALA A 257 -0.08 27.54 8.59
C ALA A 257 1.32 27.30 9.15
N THR A 258 1.71 28.08 10.16
CA THR A 258 2.92 27.85 10.95
C THR A 258 2.59 27.92 12.44
N GLY A 259 3.16 27.00 13.23
CA GLY A 259 2.86 26.87 14.65
C GLY A 259 2.28 25.50 15.01
N ASP A 260 1.81 25.36 16.24
CA ASP A 260 1.23 24.12 16.73
C ASP A 260 -0.14 23.84 16.05
N PRO A 261 -0.43 22.61 15.59
CA PRO A 261 -1.71 22.27 14.97
C PRO A 261 -2.94 22.63 15.82
N THR A 262 -2.85 22.48 17.14
CA THR A 262 -3.92 22.84 18.09
C THR A 262 -4.18 24.34 18.02
N GLU A 263 -3.13 25.15 17.98
CA GLU A 263 -3.23 26.60 17.88
C GLU A 263 -3.73 27.07 16.52
N ILE A 264 -3.27 26.44 15.44
CA ILE A 264 -3.76 26.71 14.08
C ILE A 264 -5.27 26.43 14.01
N ALA A 265 -5.74 25.32 14.59
CA ALA A 265 -7.16 24.97 14.62
C ALA A 265 -8.02 26.07 15.27
N LEU A 266 -7.52 26.72 16.32
CA LEU A 266 -8.21 27.83 16.99
C LEU A 266 -8.29 29.06 16.08
N ILE A 267 -7.22 29.40 15.35
CA ILE A 267 -7.24 30.50 14.37
C ILE A 267 -8.26 30.22 13.26
N VAL A 268 -8.30 28.99 12.74
CA VAL A 268 -9.27 28.57 11.72
C VAL A 268 -10.70 28.71 12.25
N SER A 269 -10.97 28.25 13.48
CA SER A 269 -12.30 28.39 14.10
C SER A 269 -12.71 29.85 14.27
N GLY A 270 -11.77 30.73 14.65
CA GLY A 270 -12.01 32.16 14.75
C GLY A 270 -12.30 32.81 13.41
N ARG A 271 -11.59 32.41 12.34
CA ARG A 271 -11.87 32.86 10.96
C ARG A 271 -13.25 32.44 10.47
N LYS A 272 -13.70 31.23 10.81
CA LYS A 272 -15.08 30.77 10.53
C LYS A 272 -16.13 31.60 11.30
N GLY A 273 -15.75 32.19 12.43
CA GLY A 273 -16.52 33.20 13.16
C GLY A 273 -16.36 34.64 12.64
N GLY A 274 -15.68 34.85 11.49
CA GLY A 274 -15.45 36.18 10.91
C GLY A 274 -14.31 36.98 11.53
N MET A 275 -13.48 36.37 12.39
CA MET A 275 -12.40 37.03 13.11
C MET A 275 -11.04 36.75 12.47
N TYR A 276 -10.24 37.80 12.27
CA TYR A 276 -8.93 37.70 11.62
C TYR A 276 -7.84 38.14 12.58
N LYS A 277 -6.90 37.22 12.89
CA LYS A 277 -5.81 37.46 13.83
C LYS A 277 -4.99 38.69 13.47
N GLU A 278 -4.71 38.88 12.18
CA GLU A 278 -3.91 39.99 11.66
C GLU A 278 -4.53 41.35 12.02
N LYS A 279 -5.86 41.47 11.94
CA LYS A 279 -6.58 42.69 12.31
C LYS A 279 -6.67 42.88 13.83
N MET A 280 -6.71 41.77 14.57
CA MET A 280 -6.82 41.78 16.02
C MET A 280 -5.49 42.11 16.70
N ASP A 281 -4.38 41.61 16.17
CA ASP A 281 -3.05 41.92 16.70
C ASP A 281 -2.73 43.43 16.55
N ASP A 282 -3.26 44.10 15.51
CA ASP A 282 -3.16 45.55 15.33
C ASP A 282 -4.09 46.36 16.28
N SER A 283 -5.33 45.90 16.45
CA SER A 283 -6.34 46.63 17.23
C SER A 283 -6.28 46.37 18.74
N VAL A 284 -5.78 45.20 19.15
CA VAL A 284 -5.73 44.72 20.53
C VAL A 284 -4.34 44.14 20.82
N PRO A 285 -3.28 44.97 20.78
CA PRO A 285 -1.91 44.49 20.79
C PRO A 285 -1.58 43.71 22.06
N ARG A 286 -0.84 42.61 21.90
CA ARG A 286 -0.29 41.82 23.01
C ARG A 286 0.81 42.62 23.71
N VAL A 287 0.71 42.75 25.03
CA VAL A 287 1.69 43.46 25.86
C VAL A 287 2.45 42.53 26.81
N PHE A 288 1.92 41.34 27.10
CA PHE A 288 2.54 40.36 27.98
C PHE A 288 2.14 38.93 27.61
N GLU A 289 2.99 37.95 27.94
CA GLU A 289 2.78 36.54 27.67
C GLU A 289 3.39 35.66 28.75
N LEU A 290 2.63 34.65 29.17
CA LEU A 290 3.12 33.46 29.85
C LEU A 290 2.93 32.26 28.92
N GLU A 291 4.06 31.74 28.45
CA GLU A 291 4.08 30.59 27.56
C GLU A 291 3.43 29.35 28.20
N PHE A 292 2.96 28.45 27.35
CA PHE A 292 2.52 27.14 27.79
C PHE A 292 3.68 26.35 28.42
N THR A 293 3.47 25.82 29.62
CA THR A 293 4.39 24.82 30.20
C THR A 293 3.61 23.56 30.58
N SER A 294 4.25 22.38 30.54
CA SER A 294 3.59 21.13 30.94
C SER A 294 3.30 21.05 32.45
N GLU A 295 4.02 21.83 33.25
CA GLU A 295 3.79 21.97 34.69
C GLU A 295 2.49 22.73 34.95
N ARG A 296 2.34 23.89 34.29
CA ARG A 296 1.15 24.74 34.42
C ARG A 296 -0.04 24.24 33.61
N LYS A 297 0.19 23.55 32.48
CA LYS A 297 -0.82 23.18 31.47
C LYS A 297 -1.71 24.33 30.99
N LEU A 298 -1.25 25.57 31.17
CA LEU A 298 -1.93 26.82 30.85
C LEU A 298 -0.98 27.72 30.05
N MET A 299 -1.56 28.45 29.10
CA MET A 299 -0.94 29.58 28.40
C MET A 299 -1.80 30.82 28.67
N SER A 300 -1.17 31.96 28.88
CA SER A 300 -1.90 33.23 28.99
C SER A 300 -1.20 34.38 28.29
N THR A 301 -2.02 35.32 27.80
CA THR A 301 -1.55 36.52 27.12
C THR A 301 -2.36 37.72 27.59
N VAL A 302 -1.72 38.87 27.74
CA VAL A 302 -2.40 40.13 28.08
C VAL A 302 -2.41 41.04 26.87
N HIS A 303 -3.57 41.60 26.57
CA HIS A 303 -3.81 42.46 25.45
C HIS A 303 -4.36 43.81 25.90
N LYS A 304 -3.95 44.88 25.22
CA LYS A 304 -4.46 46.22 25.48
C LYS A 304 -5.70 46.47 24.60
N ASP A 305 -6.88 46.44 25.20
CA ASP A 305 -8.16 46.68 24.54
C ASP A 305 -8.67 48.09 24.89
N GLY A 306 -8.31 49.07 24.05
CA GLY A 306 -8.57 50.48 24.33
C GLY A 306 -7.84 50.98 25.58
N THR A 307 -8.59 51.31 26.63
CA THR A 307 -8.05 51.76 27.94
C THR A 307 -7.92 50.63 28.97
N GLN A 308 -8.39 49.42 28.64
CA GLN A 308 -8.38 48.28 29.55
C GLN A 308 -7.32 47.26 29.11
N TYR A 309 -6.88 46.44 30.06
CA TYR A 309 -6.06 45.27 29.77
C TYR A 309 -6.91 44.02 29.99
N VAL A 310 -6.87 43.09 29.04
CA VAL A 310 -7.59 41.82 29.13
C VAL A 310 -6.57 40.69 29.03
N GLN A 311 -6.57 39.84 30.05
CA GLN A 311 -5.83 38.61 30.07
C GLN A 311 -6.70 37.49 29.50
N TYR A 312 -6.21 36.79 28.50
CA TYR A 312 -6.80 35.58 27.97
C TYR A 312 -5.97 34.38 28.39
N VAL A 313 -6.63 33.29 28.79
CA VAL A 313 -6.01 32.07 29.28
C VAL A 313 -6.62 30.88 28.55
N LYS A 314 -5.78 29.96 28.09
CA LYS A 314 -6.22 28.66 27.55
C LYS A 314 -5.43 27.52 28.17
N GLY A 315 -6.03 26.34 28.25
CA GLY A 315 -5.30 25.14 28.66
C GLY A 315 -6.18 23.95 29.00
N ALA A 316 -5.63 23.04 29.83
CA ALA A 316 -6.33 21.85 30.28
C ALA A 316 -7.56 22.22 31.14
N VAL A 317 -8.67 21.51 30.93
CA VAL A 317 -9.96 21.80 31.58
C VAL A 317 -9.85 21.77 33.10
N ASP A 318 -9.30 20.68 33.65
CA ASP A 318 -9.20 20.47 35.10
C ASP A 318 -8.31 21.50 35.79
N GLU A 319 -7.28 21.98 35.09
CA GLU A 319 -6.32 22.95 35.61
C GLU A 319 -6.94 24.35 35.59
N LEU A 320 -7.45 24.77 34.44
CA LEU A 320 -8.01 26.11 34.26
C LEU A 320 -9.21 26.37 35.19
N LEU A 321 -10.04 25.35 35.44
CA LEU A 321 -11.21 25.47 36.32
C LEU A 321 -10.86 25.77 37.78
N GLN A 322 -9.66 25.39 38.26
CA GLN A 322 -9.22 25.68 39.63
C GLN A 322 -8.98 27.18 39.84
N HIS A 323 -8.63 27.89 38.76
CA HIS A 323 -8.34 29.31 38.75
C HIS A 323 -9.57 30.20 38.47
N CYS A 324 -10.71 29.58 38.15
CA CYS A 324 -11.95 30.29 37.79
C CYS A 324 -12.79 30.62 39.03
N THR A 325 -13.14 31.89 39.20
CA THR A 325 -14.09 32.37 40.22
C THR A 325 -15.44 32.78 39.63
N SER A 326 -15.46 33.05 38.33
CA SER A 326 -16.64 33.52 37.61
C SER A 326 -16.88 32.67 36.36
N LEU A 327 -18.11 32.74 35.85
CA LEU A 327 -18.57 32.07 34.64
C LEU A 327 -19.27 33.10 33.74
N ALA A 328 -18.90 33.12 32.48
CA ALA A 328 -19.54 33.96 31.48
C ALA A 328 -20.88 33.36 31.05
N VAL A 329 -21.94 34.16 31.17
CA VAL A 329 -23.33 33.79 30.86
C VAL A 329 -24.00 34.87 30.02
N MET A 330 -24.89 34.45 29.13
CA MET A 330 -25.71 35.39 28.37
C MET A 330 -26.87 35.91 29.22
N GLU A 331 -26.90 37.22 29.46
CA GLU A 331 -28.05 37.95 30.02
C GLU A 331 -28.77 38.70 28.90
N GLY A 332 -29.81 38.06 28.33
CA GLY A 332 -30.46 38.55 27.12
C GLY A 332 -29.52 38.46 25.92
N THR A 333 -29.10 39.60 25.37
CA THR A 333 -28.18 39.67 24.22
C THR A 333 -26.76 40.05 24.61
N LYS A 334 -26.46 40.25 25.90
CA LYS A 334 -25.13 40.68 26.37
C LYS A 334 -24.45 39.60 27.20
N LEU A 335 -23.14 39.52 27.08
CA LEU A 335 -22.30 38.69 27.94
C LEU A 335 -22.12 39.34 29.32
N ALA A 336 -22.49 38.62 30.37
CA ALA A 336 -22.30 39.02 31.77
C ALA A 336 -21.52 37.94 32.53
N ASP A 337 -20.87 38.34 33.63
CA ASP A 337 -20.08 37.45 34.46
C ASP A 337 -20.81 37.22 35.79
N ARG A 338 -21.03 35.96 36.17
CA ARG A 338 -21.57 35.60 37.50
C ARG A 338 -20.61 34.67 38.25
N PRO A 339 -20.69 34.56 39.59
CA PRO A 339 -19.91 33.57 40.34
C PRO A 339 -20.14 32.15 39.80
N ILE A 340 -19.06 31.39 39.63
CA ILE A 340 -19.13 29.98 39.22
C ILE A 340 -19.58 29.11 40.42
N THR A 341 -20.51 28.18 40.19
CA THR A 341 -20.98 27.24 41.22
C THR A 341 -20.34 25.86 41.05
N ASP A 342 -20.37 25.02 42.08
CA ASP A 342 -19.85 23.65 41.99
C ASP A 342 -20.62 22.81 40.95
N ASN A 343 -21.94 23.04 40.82
CA ASN A 343 -22.76 22.41 39.79
C ASN A 343 -22.34 22.82 38.37
N ASP A 344 -21.90 24.07 38.17
CA ASP A 344 -21.34 24.51 36.89
C ASP A 344 -20.03 23.77 36.59
N LYS A 345 -19.14 23.64 37.58
CA LYS A 345 -17.86 22.91 37.42
C LYS A 345 -18.09 21.45 37.06
N GLU A 346 -19.01 20.76 37.74
CA GLU A 346 -19.38 19.38 37.42
C GLU A 346 -19.92 19.25 35.99
N MET A 347 -20.76 20.19 35.56
CA MET A 347 -21.33 20.21 34.21
C MET A 347 -20.27 20.47 33.12
N ILE A 348 -19.31 21.36 33.37
CA ILE A 348 -18.18 21.61 32.45
C ILE A 348 -17.31 20.35 32.33
N LEU A 349 -16.97 19.70 33.45
CA LEU A 349 -16.17 18.47 33.47
C LEU A 349 -16.90 17.31 32.78
N ALA A 350 -18.20 17.17 33.00
CA ALA A 350 -19.03 16.17 32.33
C ALA A 350 -19.06 16.39 30.80
N THR A 351 -19.17 17.64 30.36
CA THR A 351 -19.16 18.01 28.93
C THR A 351 -17.80 17.73 28.29
N ALA A 352 -16.70 18.12 28.95
CA ALA A 352 -15.34 17.82 28.49
C ALA A 352 -15.06 16.31 28.41
N THR A 353 -15.60 15.54 29.38
CA THR A 353 -15.52 14.08 29.37
C THR A 353 -16.32 13.48 28.21
N SER A 354 -17.51 14.01 27.91
CA SER A 354 -18.32 13.58 26.77
C SER A 354 -17.61 13.84 25.44
N PHE A 355 -16.98 15.01 25.27
CA PHE A 355 -16.21 15.32 24.07
C PHE A 355 -14.97 14.44 23.94
N SER A 356 -14.28 14.13 25.05
CA SER A 356 -13.16 13.18 25.04
C SER A 356 -13.57 11.78 24.58
N LYS A 357 -14.79 11.31 24.93
CA LYS A 357 -15.34 10.03 24.44
C LYS A 357 -15.56 10.02 22.93
N ASP A 358 -15.80 11.17 22.32
CA ASP A 358 -15.92 11.37 20.87
C ASP A 358 -14.53 11.53 20.19
N ALA A 359 -13.43 11.20 20.87
CA ALA A 359 -12.04 11.43 20.45
C ALA A 359 -11.66 12.90 20.23
N LEU A 360 -12.41 13.83 20.80
CA LEU A 360 -12.07 15.25 20.70
C LEU A 360 -11.04 15.61 21.78
N ARG A 361 -9.95 16.25 21.37
CA ARG A 361 -9.06 17.00 22.26
C ARG A 361 -9.79 18.27 22.68
N VAL A 362 -9.96 18.48 23.99
CA VAL A 362 -10.71 19.61 24.56
C VAL A 362 -9.76 20.61 25.21
N LEU A 363 -9.94 21.89 24.89
CA LEU A 363 -9.30 23.00 25.59
C LEU A 363 -10.34 23.89 26.27
N ALA A 364 -10.02 24.34 27.48
CA ALA A 364 -10.78 25.35 28.19
C ALA A 364 -10.18 26.74 27.98
N PHE A 365 -11.05 27.75 28.05
CA PHE A 365 -10.70 29.15 27.85
C PHE A 365 -11.32 30.02 28.92
N ALA A 366 -10.58 31.03 29.35
CA ALA A 366 -11.03 32.01 30.31
C ALA A 366 -10.44 33.39 30.03
N ARG A 367 -11.08 34.41 30.58
CA ARG A 367 -10.60 35.79 30.53
C ARG A 367 -10.55 36.43 31.92
N ARG A 368 -9.80 37.51 32.03
CA ARG A 368 -9.84 38.41 33.19
C ARG A 368 -9.45 39.83 32.77
N THR A 369 -10.23 40.81 33.20
CA THR A 369 -9.84 42.23 33.04
C THR A 369 -8.82 42.58 34.12
N VAL A 370 -7.68 43.13 33.72
CA VAL A 370 -6.58 43.50 34.61
C VAL A 370 -6.30 45.00 34.54
N ALA A 371 -5.74 45.56 35.62
CA ALA A 371 -5.47 46.99 35.71
C ALA A 371 -4.18 47.39 34.98
N SER A 372 -3.20 46.48 34.93
CA SER A 372 -1.90 46.70 34.29
C SER A 372 -1.38 45.42 33.62
N GLU A 373 -0.38 45.57 32.74
CA GLU A 373 0.32 44.43 32.11
C GLU A 373 0.93 43.46 33.14
N LYS A 374 1.42 43.97 34.28
CA LYS A 374 2.10 43.19 35.32
C LYS A 374 1.18 42.27 36.09
N ASP A 375 -0.11 42.62 36.16
CA ASP A 375 -1.11 41.77 36.83
C ASP A 375 -1.35 40.46 36.04
N GLY A 376 -0.95 40.43 34.76
CA GLY A 376 -0.96 39.25 33.90
C GLY A 376 -0.11 38.08 34.39
N GLU A 377 0.85 38.32 35.30
CA GLU A 377 1.64 37.24 35.91
C GLU A 377 0.81 36.30 36.78
N ARG A 378 -0.36 36.76 37.26
CA ARG A 378 -1.23 36.00 38.16
C ARG A 378 -2.40 35.39 37.40
N GLU A 379 -2.46 34.07 37.28
CA GLU A 379 -3.60 33.36 36.67
C GLU A 379 -4.64 33.01 37.74
N GLU A 380 -5.26 34.02 38.35
CA GLU A 380 -6.22 33.85 39.43
C GLU A 380 -7.47 34.70 39.16
N GLN A 381 -8.61 34.33 39.74
CA GLN A 381 -9.87 35.05 39.59
C GLN A 381 -10.34 35.16 38.12
N LEU A 382 -10.20 34.06 37.39
CA LEU A 382 -10.56 34.00 35.98
C LEU A 382 -12.08 33.86 35.80
N THR A 383 -12.61 34.43 34.72
CA THR A 383 -13.97 34.16 34.22
C THR A 383 -13.89 33.07 33.15
N PHE A 384 -14.48 31.91 33.42
CA PHE A 384 -14.58 30.82 32.46
C PHE A 384 -15.47 31.22 31.27
N LEU A 385 -14.98 31.03 30.04
CA LEU A 385 -15.69 31.38 28.80
C LEU A 385 -16.37 30.16 28.16
N GLY A 386 -15.65 29.06 28.03
CA GLY A 386 -16.13 27.91 27.27
C GLY A 386 -15.06 26.88 26.95
N LEU A 387 -15.46 25.89 26.16
CA LEU A 387 -14.61 24.82 25.66
C LEU A 387 -14.57 24.87 24.13
N GLN A 388 -13.41 24.60 23.55
CA GLN A 388 -13.29 24.24 22.14
C GLN A 388 -12.75 22.82 22.04
N ALA A 389 -13.46 21.97 21.29
CA ALA A 389 -13.14 20.58 21.11
C ALA A 389 -12.77 20.31 19.65
N MET A 390 -11.64 19.66 19.46
CA MET A 390 -10.98 19.51 18.16
C MET A 390 -10.48 18.09 17.94
N ILE A 391 -10.37 17.69 16.69
CA ILE A 391 -9.94 16.35 16.29
C ILE A 391 -8.98 16.45 15.11
N ASP A 392 -8.14 15.44 14.93
CA ASP A 392 -7.47 15.19 13.65
C ASP A 392 -8.45 14.40 12.75
N PRO A 393 -9.12 15.04 11.79
CA PRO A 393 -10.24 14.44 11.09
C PRO A 393 -9.77 13.30 10.18
N PRO A 394 -10.53 12.19 10.11
CA PRO A 394 -10.29 11.18 9.09
C PRO A 394 -10.48 11.77 7.69
N ARG A 395 -9.75 11.27 6.71
CA ARG A 395 -9.97 11.67 5.31
C ARG A 395 -11.28 11.04 4.79
N ILE A 396 -12.08 11.82 4.08
CA ILE A 396 -13.43 11.40 3.62
C ILE A 396 -13.33 10.14 2.75
N GLU A 397 -12.34 10.10 1.85
CA GLU A 397 -12.10 9.02 0.91
C GLU A 397 -11.62 7.70 1.55
N VAL A 398 -11.10 7.76 2.78
CA VAL A 398 -10.59 6.58 3.50
C VAL A 398 -11.72 5.63 3.84
N ARG A 399 -12.90 6.15 4.19
CA ARG A 399 -14.06 5.31 4.53
C ARG A 399 -14.48 4.43 3.36
N ASP A 400 -14.63 5.02 2.17
CA ASP A 400 -14.99 4.29 0.95
C ASP A 400 -13.91 3.30 0.56
N ALA A 401 -12.64 3.66 0.73
CA ALA A 401 -11.52 2.76 0.49
C ALA A 401 -11.52 1.55 1.45
N ILE A 402 -11.85 1.73 2.73
CA ILE A 402 -12.00 0.63 3.70
C ILE A 402 -13.16 -0.29 3.31
N VAL A 403 -14.29 0.25 2.83
CA VAL A 403 -15.41 -0.55 2.32
C VAL A 403 -14.95 -1.40 1.14
N ARG A 404 -14.27 -0.81 0.16
CA ARG A 404 -13.70 -1.55 -0.99
C ARG A 404 -12.70 -2.63 -0.56
N CYS A 405 -11.86 -2.36 0.44
CA CYS A 405 -10.97 -3.38 1.01
C CYS A 405 -11.76 -4.57 1.57
N LYS A 406 -12.83 -4.32 2.34
CA LYS A 406 -13.68 -5.38 2.90
C LYS A 406 -14.38 -6.20 1.82
N GLU A 407 -14.93 -5.55 0.80
CA GLU A 407 -15.52 -6.23 -0.37
C GLU A 407 -14.50 -7.11 -1.09
N ALA A 408 -13.24 -6.67 -1.11
CA ALA A 408 -12.12 -7.40 -1.67
C ALA A 408 -11.54 -8.50 -0.76
N GLY A 409 -12.13 -8.72 0.41
CA GLY A 409 -11.68 -9.69 1.41
C GLY A 409 -10.36 -9.31 2.07
N ILE A 410 -10.00 -8.02 2.06
CA ILE A 410 -8.78 -7.47 2.66
C ILE A 410 -9.13 -6.92 4.04
N ARG A 411 -8.40 -7.38 5.05
CA ARG A 411 -8.54 -6.90 6.42
C ARG A 411 -7.71 -5.62 6.60
N VAL A 412 -8.31 -4.57 7.16
CA VAL A 412 -7.60 -3.34 7.52
C VAL A 412 -7.33 -3.34 9.01
N VAL A 413 -6.07 -3.12 9.40
CA VAL A 413 -5.59 -3.07 10.78
C VAL A 413 -4.99 -1.69 11.02
N MET A 414 -5.53 -0.96 11.98
CA MET A 414 -4.99 0.34 12.41
C MET A 414 -3.90 0.14 13.44
N ILE A 415 -2.75 0.79 13.25
CA ILE A 415 -1.64 0.79 14.19
C ILE A 415 -1.32 2.26 14.51
N THR A 416 -1.21 2.62 15.79
CA THR A 416 -1.01 4.03 16.16
C THR A 416 -0.28 4.21 17.51
N GLY A 417 0.41 5.33 17.65
CA GLY A 417 0.95 5.81 18.93
C GLY A 417 -0.11 6.42 19.86
N ASP A 418 -1.32 6.69 19.36
CA ASP A 418 -2.39 7.35 20.11
C ASP A 418 -2.88 6.56 21.33
N HIS A 419 -3.60 7.26 22.20
CA HIS A 419 -4.34 6.63 23.29
C HIS A 419 -5.41 5.66 22.76
N PRO A 420 -5.66 4.51 23.43
CA PRO A 420 -6.64 3.52 23.00
C PRO A 420 -8.03 4.07 22.70
N ASP A 421 -8.54 4.99 23.52
CA ASP A 421 -9.88 5.56 23.33
C ASP A 421 -9.99 6.40 22.05
N THR A 422 -8.99 7.22 21.76
CA THR A 422 -8.91 8.01 20.52
C THR A 422 -8.84 7.10 19.30
N ALA A 423 -7.97 6.09 19.35
CA ALA A 423 -7.83 5.13 18.27
C ALA A 423 -9.15 4.38 18.00
N LYS A 424 -9.86 3.97 19.05
CA LYS A 424 -11.14 3.27 18.95
C LYS A 424 -12.24 4.14 18.33
N ALA A 425 -12.34 5.40 18.71
CA ALA A 425 -13.33 6.31 18.16
C ALA A 425 -13.05 6.66 16.67
N ILE A 426 -11.79 6.93 16.30
CA ILE A 426 -11.42 7.12 14.87
C ILE A 426 -11.71 5.85 14.06
N ALA A 427 -11.35 4.67 14.59
CA ALA A 427 -11.64 3.39 13.95
C ALA A 427 -13.14 3.19 13.72
N GLN A 428 -13.99 3.52 14.69
CA GLN A 428 -15.45 3.44 14.54
C GLN A 428 -15.98 4.37 13.45
N GLN A 429 -15.49 5.62 13.36
CA GLN A 429 -15.88 6.56 12.31
C GLN A 429 -15.51 6.06 10.91
N LEU A 430 -14.34 5.41 10.79
CA LEU A 430 -13.85 4.80 9.55
C LEU A 430 -14.48 3.42 9.24
N GLY A 431 -15.26 2.87 10.17
CA GLY A 431 -15.85 1.54 10.05
C GLY A 431 -14.86 0.39 10.27
N ILE A 432 -13.74 0.61 10.93
CA ILE A 432 -12.80 -0.42 11.39
C ILE A 432 -13.37 -1.06 12.67
N GLY A 433 -13.18 -2.37 12.86
CA GLY A 433 -13.78 -3.11 13.98
C GLY A 433 -13.28 -2.65 15.37
N ALA A 434 -13.88 -3.18 16.44
CA ALA A 434 -13.71 -2.62 17.79
C ALA A 434 -12.61 -3.27 18.66
N LYS A 435 -12.03 -4.42 18.26
CA LYS A 435 -11.08 -5.16 19.09
C LYS A 435 -9.72 -4.48 19.05
N ILE A 436 -9.28 -3.99 20.22
CA ILE A 436 -8.09 -3.17 20.42
C ILE A 436 -7.10 -3.87 21.34
N LEU A 437 -5.81 -3.59 21.15
CA LEU A 437 -4.74 -4.04 22.03
C LEU A 437 -3.68 -2.93 22.18
N SER A 438 -3.22 -2.69 23.40
CA SER A 438 -2.21 -1.68 23.70
C SER A 438 -0.79 -2.25 23.60
N GLY A 439 0.21 -1.40 23.32
CA GLY A 439 1.61 -1.82 23.27
C GLY A 439 2.08 -2.56 24.54
N SER A 440 1.63 -2.12 25.72
CA SER A 440 1.92 -2.78 27.00
C SER A 440 1.35 -4.20 27.12
N GLU A 441 0.21 -4.46 26.47
CA GLU A 441 -0.38 -5.80 26.43
C GLU A 441 0.34 -6.71 25.42
N ILE A 442 0.83 -6.16 24.30
CA ILE A 442 1.60 -6.91 23.28
C ILE A 442 2.81 -7.61 23.90
N ASP A 443 3.50 -6.94 24.83
CA ASP A 443 4.72 -7.49 25.45
C ASP A 443 4.46 -8.60 26.46
N GLN A 444 3.21 -8.76 26.93
CA GLN A 444 2.85 -9.74 27.95
C GLN A 444 2.18 -11.00 27.38
N ILE A 445 1.74 -10.96 26.13
CA ILE A 445 0.96 -12.02 25.50
C ILE A 445 1.69 -12.66 24.34
N ASN A 446 1.28 -13.88 23.99
CA ASN A 446 1.65 -14.47 22.71
C ASN A 446 0.79 -13.85 21.60
N LEU A 447 1.34 -12.88 20.88
CA LEU A 447 0.65 -12.13 19.82
C LEU A 447 0.10 -13.05 18.72
N ASP A 448 0.81 -14.13 18.39
CA ASP A 448 0.43 -15.07 17.32
C ASP A 448 -0.96 -15.68 17.55
N ALA A 449 -1.38 -15.86 18.81
CA ALA A 449 -2.67 -16.46 19.16
C ALA A 449 -3.87 -15.51 18.99
N VAL A 450 -3.64 -14.19 19.01
CA VAL A 450 -4.71 -13.18 19.06
C VAL A 450 -4.74 -12.27 17.84
N VAL A 451 -3.66 -12.26 17.04
CA VAL A 451 -3.46 -11.35 15.90
C VAL A 451 -4.57 -11.45 14.84
N GLU A 452 -5.24 -12.60 14.71
CA GLU A 452 -6.34 -12.81 13.76
C GLU A 452 -7.61 -12.01 14.11
N ASP A 453 -7.80 -11.64 15.37
CA ASP A 453 -9.01 -10.92 15.81
C ASP A 453 -8.80 -9.42 16.03
N VAL A 454 -7.58 -9.00 16.36
CA VAL A 454 -7.27 -7.62 16.79
C VAL A 454 -7.11 -6.69 15.58
N VAL A 455 -7.90 -5.61 15.50
CA VAL A 455 -7.89 -4.69 14.35
C VAL A 455 -7.38 -3.30 14.67
N ILE A 456 -7.14 -3.00 15.94
CA ILE A 456 -6.56 -1.73 16.40
C ILE A 456 -5.41 -2.05 17.36
N TYR A 457 -4.24 -1.47 17.10
CA TYR A 457 -3.11 -1.48 18.02
C TYR A 457 -2.78 -0.04 18.40
N ALA A 458 -2.81 0.28 19.70
CA ALA A 458 -2.61 1.62 20.23
C ALA A 458 -1.38 1.70 21.15
N ARG A 459 -0.78 2.88 21.32
CA ARG A 459 0.47 3.08 22.09
C ARG A 459 1.60 2.11 21.67
N VAL A 460 1.78 1.95 20.37
CA VAL A 460 2.63 0.91 19.76
C VAL A 460 4.05 1.45 19.49
N SER A 461 5.09 0.70 19.86
CA SER A 461 6.48 1.04 19.54
C SER A 461 6.91 0.54 18.14
N PRO A 462 8.03 1.01 17.57
CA PRO A 462 8.58 0.47 16.32
C PRO A 462 8.75 -1.05 16.33
N GLU A 463 9.22 -1.61 17.46
CA GLU A 463 9.39 -3.05 17.66
C GLU A 463 8.05 -3.79 17.62
N HIS A 464 7.02 -3.22 18.23
CA HIS A 464 5.68 -3.80 18.19
C HIS A 464 5.10 -3.81 16.76
N LYS A 465 5.31 -2.74 15.97
CA LYS A 465 4.90 -2.72 14.54
C LYS A 465 5.50 -3.91 13.79
N LEU A 466 6.80 -4.16 13.99
CA LEU A 466 7.50 -5.30 13.42
C LEU A 466 6.93 -6.65 13.89
N LYS A 467 6.69 -6.81 15.21
CA LYS A 467 6.07 -8.01 15.79
C LYS A 467 4.69 -8.30 15.20
N ILE A 468 3.85 -7.27 15.02
CA ILE A 468 2.50 -7.40 14.45
C ILE A 468 2.57 -7.91 13.00
N VAL A 469 3.42 -7.29 12.16
CA VAL A 469 3.62 -7.72 10.77
C VAL A 469 4.09 -9.16 10.72
N HIS A 470 5.05 -9.54 11.57
CA HIS A 470 5.58 -10.90 11.61
C HIS A 470 4.53 -11.93 12.06
N ALA A 471 3.75 -11.64 13.10
CA ALA A 471 2.69 -12.53 13.59
C ALA A 471 1.63 -12.79 12.51
N LEU A 472 1.22 -11.76 11.77
CA LEU A 472 0.31 -11.92 10.63
C LEU A 472 0.90 -12.77 9.51
N GLN A 473 2.20 -12.58 9.19
CA GLN A 473 2.90 -13.39 8.19
C GLN A 473 2.99 -14.87 8.60
N LEU A 474 3.22 -15.17 9.88
CA LEU A 474 3.23 -16.54 10.42
C LEU A 474 1.87 -17.24 10.28
N ARG A 475 0.78 -16.47 10.32
CA ARG A 475 -0.58 -16.95 10.03
C ARG A 475 -0.87 -17.12 8.53
N GLY A 476 0.11 -16.89 7.67
CA GLY A 476 0.00 -17.08 6.22
C GLY A 476 -0.64 -15.91 5.47
N HIS A 477 -0.85 -14.77 6.14
CA HIS A 477 -1.29 -13.55 5.48
C HIS A 477 -0.17 -12.95 4.62
N VAL A 478 -0.56 -12.40 3.47
CA VAL A 478 0.27 -11.43 2.74
C VAL A 478 -0.04 -10.05 3.32
N VAL A 479 0.96 -9.45 3.96
CA VAL A 479 0.81 -8.23 4.75
C VAL A 479 1.37 -7.03 3.98
N ALA A 480 0.51 -6.04 3.76
CA ALA A 480 0.93 -4.70 3.38
C ALA A 480 1.05 -3.83 4.64
N MET A 481 2.12 -3.05 4.75
CA MET A 481 2.32 -2.07 5.83
C MET A 481 2.42 -0.69 5.21
N THR A 482 1.69 0.29 5.73
CA THR A 482 1.85 1.71 5.38
C THR A 482 2.55 2.47 6.49
N GLY A 483 3.33 3.49 6.14
CA GLY A 483 3.99 4.35 7.12
C GLY A 483 4.67 5.53 6.46
N ASP A 484 5.01 6.53 7.26
CA ASP A 484 5.64 7.78 6.81
C ASP A 484 6.90 8.13 7.64
N GLY A 485 6.97 7.66 8.89
CA GLY A 485 8.10 7.93 9.78
C GLY A 485 9.23 6.91 9.74
N VAL A 486 10.37 7.26 10.36
CA VAL A 486 11.53 6.37 10.49
C VAL A 486 11.22 5.19 11.42
N ASN A 487 10.30 5.38 12.37
CA ASN A 487 9.73 4.33 13.23
C ASN A 487 9.00 3.22 12.44
N ASP A 488 8.50 3.51 11.25
CA ASP A 488 7.85 2.52 10.39
C ASP A 488 8.82 1.73 9.54
N ALA A 489 10.03 2.24 9.31
CA ALA A 489 10.98 1.66 8.36
C ALA A 489 11.26 0.15 8.58
N PRO A 490 11.47 -0.35 9.83
CA PRO A 490 11.66 -1.79 10.05
C PRO A 490 10.43 -2.62 9.64
N ALA A 491 9.23 -2.16 9.98
CA ALA A 491 7.98 -2.84 9.66
C ALA A 491 7.67 -2.78 8.15
N LEU A 492 7.93 -1.63 7.51
CA LEU A 492 7.83 -1.44 6.06
C LEU A 492 8.73 -2.43 5.31
N LYS A 493 10.00 -2.56 5.73
CA LYS A 493 10.95 -3.46 5.10
C LYS A 493 10.58 -4.94 5.29
N LYS A 494 10.01 -5.28 6.46
CA LYS A 494 9.62 -6.67 6.81
C LYS A 494 8.33 -7.12 6.14
N ALA A 495 7.40 -6.20 5.90
CA ALA A 495 6.13 -6.50 5.25
C ALA A 495 6.36 -7.16 3.87
N ASP A 496 5.43 -8.00 3.43
CA ASP A 496 5.49 -8.52 2.05
C ASP A 496 5.41 -7.35 1.05
N ILE A 497 4.71 -6.28 1.46
CA ILE A 497 4.60 -5.01 0.74
C ILE A 497 4.63 -3.81 1.72
N GLY A 498 5.77 -3.13 1.82
CA GLY A 498 5.90 -1.82 2.45
C GLY A 498 5.49 -0.68 1.52
N ILE A 499 4.66 0.23 2.03
CA ILE A 499 4.09 1.37 1.34
C ILE A 499 4.46 2.65 2.09
N ALA A 500 5.26 3.51 1.47
CA ALA A 500 5.57 4.82 2.04
C ALA A 500 4.66 5.93 1.49
N MET A 501 4.40 6.94 2.32
CA MET A 501 3.76 8.19 1.89
C MET A 501 4.76 9.03 1.08
N GLY A 502 4.30 9.67 0.02
CA GLY A 502 5.11 10.42 -0.92
C GLY A 502 5.38 11.85 -0.46
N ILE A 503 4.40 12.51 0.13
CA ILE A 503 4.49 13.91 0.56
C ILE A 503 5.00 13.98 2.01
N THR A 504 4.30 13.34 2.96
CA THR A 504 4.68 13.36 4.38
C THR A 504 5.79 12.37 4.74
N GLY A 505 6.00 11.34 3.91
CA GLY A 505 6.96 10.28 4.21
C GLY A 505 8.42 10.73 4.18
N THR A 506 9.15 10.34 5.23
CA THR A 506 10.60 10.51 5.35
C THR A 506 11.34 9.70 4.28
N ASP A 507 12.54 10.15 3.90
CA ASP A 507 13.37 9.42 2.94
C ASP A 507 13.71 8.00 3.44
N VAL A 508 13.86 7.81 4.75
CA VAL A 508 14.10 6.49 5.34
C VAL A 508 12.90 5.56 5.15
N ALA A 509 11.67 6.06 5.37
CA ALA A 509 10.45 5.28 5.10
C ALA A 509 10.33 4.93 3.61
N LYS A 510 10.59 5.90 2.73
CA LYS A 510 10.58 5.70 1.27
C LYS A 510 11.61 4.65 0.85
N GLU A 511 12.84 4.69 1.36
CA GLU A 511 13.90 3.71 1.09
C GLU A 511 13.59 2.30 1.61
N ALA A 512 12.91 2.21 2.76
CA ALA A 512 12.50 0.92 3.33
C ALA A 512 11.31 0.26 2.62
N SER A 513 10.57 1.02 1.80
CA SER A 513 9.34 0.58 1.13
C SER A 513 9.56 0.02 -0.28
N GLN A 514 8.67 -0.86 -0.73
CA GLN A 514 8.63 -1.34 -2.12
C GLN A 514 7.80 -0.43 -3.04
N LEU A 515 6.92 0.38 -2.45
CA LEU A 515 5.93 1.22 -3.12
C LEU A 515 5.86 2.59 -2.44
N VAL A 516 5.65 3.65 -3.20
CA VAL A 516 5.43 5.01 -2.68
C VAL A 516 4.10 5.54 -3.24
N ILE A 517 3.22 6.04 -2.37
CA ILE A 517 1.96 6.68 -2.77
C ILE A 517 2.22 8.18 -2.92
N THR A 518 2.15 8.71 -4.14
CA THR A 518 2.62 10.08 -4.42
C THR A 518 1.65 11.17 -4.02
N ASP A 519 0.40 10.83 -3.70
CA ASP A 519 -0.68 11.73 -3.29
C ASP A 519 -1.11 11.57 -1.82
N ASP A 520 -0.40 10.74 -1.05
CA ASP A 520 -0.69 10.44 0.36
C ASP A 520 -2.13 9.97 0.61
N ASN A 521 -2.75 9.35 -0.40
CA ASN A 521 -4.14 8.93 -0.34
C ASN A 521 -4.26 7.42 -0.16
N PHE A 522 -4.91 7.00 0.92
CA PHE A 522 -5.17 5.58 1.20
C PHE A 522 -5.96 4.89 0.07
N SER A 523 -6.82 5.62 -0.65
CA SER A 523 -7.57 5.08 -1.79
C SER A 523 -6.68 4.60 -2.95
N SER A 524 -5.49 5.18 -3.10
CA SER A 524 -4.48 4.79 -4.08
C SER A 524 -3.93 3.39 -3.81
N ILE A 525 -3.89 2.96 -2.54
CA ILE A 525 -3.49 1.59 -2.16
C ILE A 525 -4.50 0.57 -2.71
N VAL A 526 -5.80 0.85 -2.60
CA VAL A 526 -6.85 -0.04 -3.13
C VAL A 526 -6.75 -0.15 -4.65
N ASN A 527 -6.51 0.97 -5.33
CA ASN A 527 -6.29 1.02 -6.77
C ASN A 527 -5.04 0.22 -7.18
N ALA A 528 -4.01 0.22 -6.33
CA ALA A 528 -2.80 -0.56 -6.52
C ALA A 528 -3.07 -2.06 -6.39
N VAL A 529 -3.87 -2.48 -5.40
CA VAL A 529 -4.29 -3.89 -5.24
C VAL A 529 -5.12 -4.37 -6.44
N GLU A 530 -6.06 -3.55 -6.93
CA GLU A 530 -6.84 -3.84 -8.14
C GLU A 530 -5.91 -4.11 -9.34
N GLU A 531 -4.96 -3.21 -9.58
CA GLU A 531 -4.04 -3.32 -10.71
C GLU A 531 -3.08 -4.52 -10.53
N GLY A 532 -2.61 -4.81 -9.31
CA GLY A 532 -1.83 -6.00 -9.00
C GLY A 532 -2.57 -7.30 -9.28
N ARG A 533 -3.88 -7.37 -8.94
CA ARG A 533 -4.74 -8.51 -9.28
C ARG A 533 -4.92 -8.66 -10.80
N SER A 534 -5.14 -7.55 -11.51
CA SER A 534 -5.26 -7.56 -12.97
C SER A 534 -3.98 -8.04 -13.65
N ILE A 535 -2.81 -7.60 -13.18
CA ILE A 535 -1.52 -8.01 -13.74
C ILE A 535 -1.31 -9.51 -13.53
N TYR A 536 -1.65 -10.03 -12.35
CA TYR A 536 -1.57 -11.48 -12.11
C TYR A 536 -2.50 -12.29 -13.03
N GLU A 537 -3.73 -11.85 -13.26
CA GLU A 537 -4.61 -12.51 -14.23
C GLU A 537 -4.00 -12.49 -15.64
N ASN A 538 -3.42 -11.38 -16.07
CA ASN A 538 -2.73 -11.28 -17.35
C ASN A 538 -1.54 -12.25 -17.44
N ILE A 539 -0.80 -12.43 -16.33
CA ILE A 539 0.26 -13.44 -16.23
C ILE A 539 -0.28 -14.84 -16.45
N GLN A 540 -1.39 -15.21 -15.79
CA GLN A 540 -2.00 -16.52 -15.99
C GLN A 540 -2.47 -16.74 -17.43
N ARG A 541 -2.96 -15.69 -18.11
CA ARG A 541 -3.41 -15.75 -19.51
C ARG A 541 -2.26 -16.10 -20.46
N PHE A 542 -1.14 -15.38 -20.40
CA PHE A 542 -0.02 -15.67 -21.31
C PHE A 542 0.74 -16.94 -20.93
N VAL A 543 0.83 -17.28 -19.63
CA VAL A 543 1.39 -18.57 -19.17
C VAL A 543 0.58 -19.73 -19.73
N ARG A 544 -0.76 -19.65 -19.67
CA ARG A 544 -1.65 -20.67 -20.26
C ARG A 544 -1.38 -20.83 -21.74
N TYR A 545 -1.31 -19.72 -22.47
CA TYR A 545 -1.06 -19.70 -23.90
C TYR A 545 0.27 -20.40 -24.23
N GLN A 546 1.39 -19.90 -23.70
CA GLN A 546 2.73 -20.44 -23.99
C GLN A 546 2.85 -21.92 -23.60
N LEU A 547 2.38 -22.30 -22.41
CA LEU A 547 2.48 -23.69 -21.97
C LEU A 547 1.58 -24.62 -22.79
N SER A 548 0.39 -24.17 -23.21
CA SER A 548 -0.47 -24.99 -24.07
C SER A 548 0.16 -25.21 -25.45
N THR A 549 0.81 -24.21 -26.03
CA THR A 549 1.57 -24.34 -27.28
C THR A 549 2.72 -25.32 -27.12
N ASN A 550 3.55 -25.16 -26.08
CA ASN A 550 4.67 -26.07 -25.81
C ASN A 550 4.19 -27.51 -25.57
N VAL A 551 3.14 -27.71 -24.78
CA VAL A 551 2.54 -29.04 -24.57
C VAL A 551 2.01 -29.62 -25.89
N GLY A 552 1.36 -28.81 -26.72
CA GLY A 552 0.90 -29.26 -28.04
C GLY A 552 2.03 -29.69 -28.97
N ALA A 553 3.11 -28.91 -29.04
CA ALA A 553 4.28 -29.23 -29.85
C ALA A 553 4.95 -30.53 -29.36
N VAL A 554 5.14 -30.65 -28.05
CA VAL A 554 5.72 -31.84 -27.41
C VAL A 554 4.87 -33.08 -27.68
N LEU A 555 3.56 -33.00 -27.45
CA LEU A 555 2.64 -34.12 -27.68
C LEU A 555 2.60 -34.52 -29.15
N LEU A 556 2.64 -33.56 -30.08
CA LEU A 556 2.68 -33.82 -31.52
C LEU A 556 3.91 -34.65 -31.90
N ILE A 557 5.11 -34.23 -31.46
CA ILE A 557 6.37 -34.92 -31.76
C ILE A 557 6.39 -36.33 -31.14
N ILE A 558 6.04 -36.45 -29.85
CA ILE A 558 6.03 -37.76 -29.17
C ILE A 558 5.05 -38.72 -29.83
N THR A 559 3.83 -38.25 -30.11
CA THR A 559 2.79 -39.11 -30.70
C THR A 559 3.22 -39.56 -32.09
N SER A 560 3.84 -38.68 -32.89
CA SER A 560 4.40 -39.07 -34.19
C SER A 560 5.44 -40.18 -34.07
N ILE A 561 6.37 -40.06 -33.12
CA ILE A 561 7.41 -41.06 -32.90
C ILE A 561 6.82 -42.39 -32.40
N LEU A 562 5.85 -42.34 -31.47
CA LEU A 562 5.17 -43.55 -30.97
C LEU A 562 4.40 -44.28 -32.06
N LEU A 563 3.87 -43.55 -33.04
CA LEU A 563 3.19 -44.12 -34.22
C LEU A 563 4.16 -44.47 -35.35
N ALA A 564 5.48 -44.33 -35.13
CA ALA A 564 6.53 -44.52 -36.13
C ALA A 564 6.34 -43.69 -37.41
N LEU A 565 5.76 -42.49 -37.27
CA LEU A 565 5.58 -41.53 -38.36
C LEU A 565 6.79 -40.58 -38.45
N PRO A 566 7.13 -40.08 -39.67
CA PRO A 566 8.13 -39.03 -39.85
C PRO A 566 7.80 -37.78 -39.02
N LEU A 567 8.81 -36.98 -38.67
CA LEU A 567 8.60 -35.82 -37.81
C LEU A 567 7.69 -34.78 -38.49
N PRO A 568 6.58 -34.37 -37.86
CA PRO A 568 5.63 -33.45 -38.48
C PRO A 568 6.14 -32.01 -38.54
N LEU A 569 7.08 -31.65 -37.66
CA LEU A 569 7.70 -30.32 -37.61
C LEU A 569 9.21 -30.45 -37.54
N LEU A 570 9.90 -29.63 -38.32
CA LEU A 570 11.35 -29.55 -38.30
C LEU A 570 11.85 -28.75 -37.08
N PRO A 571 13.07 -29.01 -36.57
CA PRO A 571 13.66 -28.25 -35.47
C PRO A 571 13.62 -26.73 -35.65
N LEU A 572 13.91 -26.25 -36.86
CA LEU A 572 13.89 -24.82 -37.17
C LEU A 572 12.46 -24.24 -37.17
N GLN A 573 11.47 -25.02 -37.59
CA GLN A 573 10.05 -24.62 -37.56
C GLN A 573 9.54 -24.51 -36.12
N LEU A 574 9.94 -25.45 -35.25
CA LEU A 574 9.65 -25.40 -33.81
C LEU A 574 10.28 -24.18 -33.14
N LEU A 575 11.55 -23.90 -33.44
CA LEU A 575 12.25 -22.71 -32.92
C LEU A 575 11.54 -21.42 -33.34
N TRP A 576 11.12 -21.34 -34.60
CA TRP A 576 10.40 -20.18 -35.12
C TRP A 576 9.03 -19.97 -34.45
N ILE A 577 8.28 -21.06 -34.25
CA ILE A 577 7.01 -21.03 -33.52
C ILE A 577 7.22 -20.41 -32.14
N ASN A 578 8.15 -20.93 -31.35
CA ASN A 578 8.34 -20.50 -29.97
C ASN A 578 8.88 -19.07 -29.83
N LEU A 579 9.76 -18.66 -30.74
CA LEU A 579 10.51 -17.43 -30.59
C LEU A 579 9.85 -16.25 -31.31
N SER A 580 9.25 -16.49 -32.48
CA SER A 580 8.66 -15.44 -33.32
C SER A 580 7.14 -15.45 -33.38
N ILE A 581 6.50 -16.63 -33.45
CA ILE A 581 5.04 -16.72 -33.52
C ILE A 581 4.40 -16.56 -32.13
N ASP A 582 4.97 -17.15 -31.08
CA ASP A 582 4.39 -17.14 -29.74
C ASP A 582 4.60 -15.84 -28.95
N GLY A 583 5.69 -15.11 -29.22
CA GLY A 583 6.05 -13.90 -28.48
C GLY A 583 4.99 -12.79 -28.52
N PRO A 584 4.56 -12.34 -29.72
CA PRO A 584 3.57 -11.26 -29.85
C PRO A 584 2.19 -11.58 -29.23
N PRO A 585 1.59 -12.76 -29.41
CA PRO A 585 0.36 -13.16 -28.74
C PRO A 585 0.50 -13.24 -27.21
N ALA A 586 1.61 -13.78 -26.69
CA ALA A 586 1.85 -13.81 -25.25
C ALA A 586 1.91 -12.38 -24.67
N LEU A 587 2.58 -11.46 -25.35
CA LEU A 587 2.62 -10.05 -24.97
C LEU A 587 1.25 -9.38 -25.04
N SER A 588 0.46 -9.67 -26.08
CA SER A 588 -0.87 -9.06 -26.24
C SER A 588 -1.87 -9.51 -25.15
N LEU A 589 -1.75 -10.75 -24.66
CA LEU A 589 -2.46 -11.24 -23.48
C LEU A 589 -1.99 -10.57 -22.18
N GLY A 590 -0.69 -10.25 -22.08
CA GLY A 590 -0.14 -9.41 -21.01
C GLY A 590 -0.79 -8.01 -20.95
N LEU A 591 -1.25 -7.52 -22.09
CA LEU A 591 -1.87 -6.21 -22.29
C LEU A 591 -3.40 -6.21 -22.21
N GLU A 592 -4.00 -7.32 -21.79
CA GLU A 592 -5.45 -7.40 -21.66
C GLU A 592 -5.96 -6.35 -20.64
N PRO A 593 -7.06 -5.63 -20.93
CA PRO A 593 -7.55 -4.56 -20.07
C PRO A 593 -7.90 -5.04 -18.65
N SER A 594 -7.73 -4.13 -17.68
CA SER A 594 -8.13 -4.39 -16.30
C SER A 594 -9.65 -4.50 -16.19
N ASN A 595 -10.11 -5.50 -15.44
CA ASN A 595 -11.52 -5.70 -15.15
C ASN A 595 -11.78 -5.33 -13.68
N PRO A 596 -12.56 -4.28 -13.37
CA PRO A 596 -12.82 -3.87 -11.99
C PRO A 596 -13.45 -4.96 -11.11
N ALA A 597 -14.08 -5.98 -11.72
CA ALA A 597 -14.61 -7.13 -10.99
C ALA A 597 -13.51 -7.97 -10.28
N VAL A 598 -12.22 -7.79 -10.59
CA VAL A 598 -11.12 -8.46 -9.88
C VAL A 598 -11.05 -8.11 -8.41
N LEU A 599 -11.56 -6.93 -8.01
CA LEU A 599 -11.65 -6.55 -6.60
C LEU A 599 -12.67 -7.41 -5.85
N LYS A 600 -13.72 -7.94 -6.49
CA LYS A 600 -14.73 -8.76 -5.80
C LYS A 600 -14.25 -10.17 -5.42
N LYS A 601 -13.07 -10.58 -5.88
CA LYS A 601 -12.47 -11.88 -5.54
C LYS A 601 -11.76 -11.78 -4.18
N LYS A 602 -11.72 -12.87 -3.42
CA LYS A 602 -10.92 -12.93 -2.18
C LYS A 602 -9.42 -12.91 -2.50
N PRO A 603 -8.56 -12.47 -1.56
CA PRO A 603 -7.11 -12.57 -1.73
C PRO A 603 -6.67 -14.01 -1.95
N ARG A 604 -5.68 -14.20 -2.83
CA ARG A 604 -5.12 -15.53 -3.12
C ARG A 604 -4.24 -16.01 -1.97
N PRO A 605 -4.33 -17.28 -1.56
CA PRO A 605 -3.40 -17.85 -0.56
C PRO A 605 -1.95 -17.79 -1.05
N LYS A 606 -1.01 -17.54 -0.14
CA LYS A 606 0.44 -17.50 -0.46
C LYS A 606 0.94 -18.82 -1.08
N SER A 607 0.36 -19.95 -0.66
CA SER A 607 0.67 -21.30 -1.14
C SER A 607 0.12 -21.64 -2.53
N GLU A 608 -0.78 -20.82 -3.09
CA GLU A 608 -1.34 -21.07 -4.40
C GLU A 608 -0.28 -20.86 -5.49
N GLY A 609 0.06 -21.92 -6.23
CA GLY A 609 1.03 -21.87 -7.32
C GLY A 609 0.53 -21.08 -8.54
N LEU A 610 1.45 -20.71 -9.44
CA LEU A 610 1.10 -20.01 -10.68
C LEU A 610 0.18 -20.87 -11.58
N ILE A 611 0.49 -22.17 -11.68
CA ILE A 611 -0.31 -23.15 -12.40
C ILE A 611 -1.23 -23.88 -11.42
N THR A 612 -2.49 -23.47 -11.39
CA THR A 612 -3.53 -24.18 -10.62
C THR A 612 -3.95 -25.46 -11.33
N LYS A 613 -4.57 -26.41 -10.62
CA LYS A 613 -5.12 -27.64 -11.23
C LYS A 613 -6.06 -27.32 -12.39
N LYS A 614 -6.88 -26.29 -12.23
CA LYS A 614 -7.78 -25.79 -13.27
C LYS A 614 -7.00 -25.26 -14.48
N LEU A 615 -5.97 -24.45 -14.26
CA LEU A 615 -5.12 -23.96 -15.35
C LEU A 615 -4.44 -25.10 -16.11
N LEU A 616 -3.90 -26.08 -15.38
CA LEU A 616 -3.24 -27.25 -15.96
C LEU A 616 -4.18 -28.05 -16.87
N MET A 617 -5.44 -28.26 -16.46
CA MET A 617 -6.42 -28.95 -17.31
C MET A 617 -6.65 -28.21 -18.63
N HIS A 618 -6.73 -26.88 -18.60
CA HIS A 618 -6.91 -26.08 -19.83
C HIS A 618 -5.65 -26.09 -20.70
N ILE A 619 -4.46 -26.08 -20.10
CA ILE A 619 -3.18 -26.21 -20.80
C ILE A 619 -3.12 -27.56 -21.53
N MET A 620 -3.42 -28.66 -20.83
CA MET A 620 -3.41 -30.00 -21.41
C MET A 620 -4.46 -30.16 -22.51
N LEU A 621 -5.69 -29.69 -22.28
CA LEU A 621 -6.76 -29.75 -23.28
C LEU A 621 -6.39 -28.98 -24.55
N GLY A 622 -5.89 -27.74 -24.40
CA GLY A 622 -5.42 -26.94 -25.53
C GLY A 622 -4.30 -27.65 -26.30
N GLY A 623 -3.29 -28.15 -25.58
CA GLY A 623 -2.18 -28.87 -26.19
C GLY A 623 -2.61 -30.14 -26.93
N ILE A 624 -3.50 -30.95 -26.35
CA ILE A 624 -4.02 -32.18 -26.98
C ILE A 624 -4.77 -31.85 -28.27
N ILE A 625 -5.65 -30.84 -28.27
CA ILE A 625 -6.40 -30.44 -29.47
C ILE A 625 -5.45 -30.01 -30.58
N MET A 626 -4.45 -29.19 -30.27
CA MET A 626 -3.46 -28.73 -31.25
C MET A 626 -2.62 -29.90 -31.78
N ALA A 627 -2.17 -30.81 -30.91
CA ALA A 627 -1.39 -31.97 -31.30
C ALA A 627 -2.19 -32.93 -32.20
N VAL A 628 -3.40 -33.31 -31.78
CA VAL A 628 -4.26 -34.24 -32.54
C VAL A 628 -4.68 -33.63 -33.87
N GLY A 629 -5.13 -32.38 -33.87
CA GLY A 629 -5.54 -31.70 -35.10
C GLY A 629 -4.40 -31.57 -36.11
N THR A 630 -3.20 -31.18 -35.65
CA THR A 630 -2.03 -31.08 -36.52
C THR A 630 -1.57 -32.44 -37.02
N LEU A 631 -1.61 -33.47 -36.17
CA LEU A 631 -1.22 -34.83 -36.53
C LEU A 631 -2.17 -35.43 -37.59
N ILE A 632 -3.48 -35.19 -37.49
CA ILE A 632 -4.45 -35.66 -38.49
C ILE A 632 -4.15 -35.05 -39.86
N VAL A 633 -3.94 -33.72 -39.91
CA VAL A 633 -3.60 -33.03 -41.17
C VAL A 633 -2.27 -33.55 -41.71
N PHE A 634 -1.25 -33.65 -40.87
CA PHE A 634 0.05 -34.19 -41.27
C PHE A 634 -0.09 -35.61 -41.85
N TRP A 635 -0.79 -36.51 -41.15
CA TRP A 635 -0.95 -37.89 -41.56
C TRP A 635 -1.66 -38.01 -42.91
N GLN A 636 -2.71 -37.22 -43.14
CA GLN A 636 -3.43 -37.18 -44.41
C GLN A 636 -2.49 -36.81 -45.57
N TYR A 637 -1.75 -35.70 -45.45
CA TYR A 637 -0.86 -35.23 -46.50
C TYR A 637 0.41 -36.07 -46.65
N ASN A 638 0.86 -36.74 -45.58
CA ASN A 638 1.99 -37.65 -45.64
C ASN A 638 1.66 -38.93 -46.42
N ILE A 639 0.38 -39.32 -46.49
CA ILE A 639 -0.09 -40.44 -47.33
C ILE A 639 -0.33 -39.99 -48.76
N SER A 640 -0.91 -38.80 -48.96
CA SER A 640 -1.39 -38.37 -50.28
C SER A 640 -0.40 -37.54 -51.10
N ASP A 641 0.65 -36.98 -50.49
CA ASP A 641 1.53 -35.98 -51.10
C ASP A 641 2.98 -36.11 -50.59
N THR A 642 3.85 -35.17 -50.94
CA THR A 642 5.26 -35.14 -50.54
C THR A 642 5.44 -34.80 -49.06
N TYR A 643 6.48 -35.36 -48.44
CA TYR A 643 6.85 -35.06 -47.05
C TYR A 643 7.04 -33.56 -46.79
N ALA A 644 7.66 -32.83 -47.72
CA ALA A 644 7.84 -31.38 -47.62
C ALA A 644 6.50 -30.62 -47.57
N LYS A 645 5.49 -31.09 -48.30
CA LYS A 645 4.14 -30.53 -48.24
C LYS A 645 3.40 -30.93 -46.97
N ALA A 646 3.54 -32.16 -46.52
CA ALA A 646 2.96 -32.62 -45.26
C ALA A 646 3.49 -31.83 -44.05
N THR A 647 4.80 -31.60 -43.96
CA THR A 647 5.41 -30.78 -42.89
C THR A 647 5.02 -29.30 -43.01
N THR A 648 4.87 -28.77 -44.23
CA THR A 648 4.36 -27.40 -44.44
C THR A 648 2.90 -27.26 -43.94
N MET A 649 2.05 -28.25 -44.23
CA MET A 649 0.67 -28.27 -43.76
C MET A 649 0.60 -28.40 -42.24
N ALA A 650 1.45 -29.24 -41.64
CA ALA A 650 1.56 -29.35 -40.19
C ALA A 650 2.01 -28.03 -39.54
N PHE A 651 3.05 -27.40 -40.10
CA PHE A 651 3.57 -26.11 -39.64
C PHE A 651 2.51 -25.00 -39.72
N THR A 652 1.78 -24.92 -40.83
CA THR A 652 0.70 -23.94 -41.03
C THR A 652 -0.50 -24.19 -40.13
N THR A 653 -0.91 -25.45 -39.99
CA THR A 653 -2.01 -25.85 -39.10
C THR A 653 -1.68 -25.50 -37.65
N PHE A 654 -0.45 -25.80 -37.21
CA PHE A 654 -0.01 -25.49 -35.86
C PHE A 654 0.04 -23.98 -35.60
N ALA A 655 0.52 -23.19 -36.57
CA ALA A 655 0.49 -21.73 -36.49
C ALA A 655 -0.94 -21.17 -36.41
N PHE A 656 -1.89 -21.70 -37.19
CA PHE A 656 -3.29 -21.25 -37.15
C PHE A 656 -3.99 -21.65 -35.87
N PHE A 657 -3.68 -22.81 -35.29
CA PHE A 657 -4.19 -23.19 -33.97
C PHE A 657 -3.84 -22.15 -32.91
N GLN A 658 -2.67 -21.52 -32.98
CA GLN A 658 -2.30 -20.45 -32.06
C GLN A 658 -3.22 -19.23 -32.14
N PHE A 659 -3.81 -18.94 -33.31
CA PHE A 659 -4.72 -17.80 -33.50
C PHE A 659 -6.01 -18.02 -32.70
N PHE A 660 -6.51 -19.25 -32.70
CA PHE A 660 -7.65 -19.64 -31.87
C PHE A 660 -7.27 -19.76 -30.41
N ASN A 661 -6.06 -20.27 -30.12
CA ASN A 661 -5.59 -20.45 -28.76
C ASN A 661 -5.41 -19.12 -28.01
N VAL A 662 -4.86 -18.09 -28.66
CA VAL A 662 -4.73 -16.76 -28.04
C VAL A 662 -6.11 -16.20 -27.67
N LEU A 663 -7.12 -16.37 -28.54
CA LEU A 663 -8.50 -15.94 -28.26
C LEU A 663 -9.10 -16.72 -27.08
N ASN A 664 -8.87 -18.03 -27.01
CA ASN A 664 -9.33 -18.89 -25.92
C ASN A 664 -8.62 -18.61 -24.58
N CYS A 665 -7.41 -18.05 -24.63
CA CYS A 665 -6.62 -17.72 -23.44
C CYS A 665 -6.95 -16.34 -22.84
N ARG A 666 -7.78 -15.52 -23.50
CA ARG A 666 -8.17 -14.18 -22.99
C ARG A 666 -8.94 -14.21 -21.67
N HIS A 667 -9.66 -15.29 -21.38
CA HIS A 667 -10.31 -15.47 -20.09
C HIS A 667 -10.36 -16.95 -19.72
N LEU A 668 -10.32 -17.25 -18.41
CA LEU A 668 -10.40 -18.63 -17.92
C LEU A 668 -11.83 -19.18 -18.00
N ASP A 669 -12.82 -18.40 -17.58
CA ASP A 669 -14.21 -18.87 -17.41
C ASP A 669 -15.24 -18.34 -18.42
N LEU A 670 -14.90 -17.33 -19.23
CA LEU A 670 -15.86 -16.63 -20.06
C LEU A 670 -15.59 -16.94 -21.53
N SER A 671 -16.67 -17.09 -22.29
CA SER A 671 -16.60 -17.27 -23.73
C SER A 671 -16.19 -15.99 -24.45
N ILE A 672 -15.47 -16.14 -25.57
CA ILE A 672 -15.06 -15.03 -26.44
C ILE A 672 -16.25 -14.21 -26.95
N PHE A 673 -17.43 -14.81 -27.12
CA PHE A 673 -18.63 -14.10 -27.56
C PHE A 673 -19.16 -13.13 -26.51
N LYS A 674 -18.87 -13.36 -25.22
CA LYS A 674 -19.25 -12.47 -24.13
C LYS A 674 -18.22 -11.35 -23.90
N ILE A 675 -16.95 -11.64 -24.19
CA ILE A 675 -15.83 -10.68 -24.04
C ILE A 675 -15.70 -9.79 -25.29
N GLY A 676 -16.12 -10.30 -26.45
CA GLY A 676 -15.93 -9.70 -27.77
C GLY A 676 -14.54 -10.02 -28.33
N ALA A 677 -14.46 -10.55 -29.55
CA ALA A 677 -13.17 -10.92 -30.18
C ALA A 677 -12.24 -9.71 -30.43
N PHE A 678 -12.81 -8.51 -30.64
CA PHE A 678 -12.08 -7.30 -30.99
C PHE A 678 -11.86 -6.33 -29.82
N SER A 679 -12.22 -6.71 -28.60
CA SER A 679 -12.10 -5.79 -27.45
C SER A 679 -10.65 -5.52 -27.04
N ASN A 680 -9.71 -6.44 -27.31
CA ASN A 680 -8.28 -6.21 -27.16
C ASN A 680 -7.62 -6.01 -28.53
N LYS A 681 -7.33 -4.74 -28.87
CA LYS A 681 -6.69 -4.36 -30.14
C LYS A 681 -5.30 -5.00 -30.31
N TRP A 682 -4.58 -5.25 -29.22
CA TRP A 682 -3.25 -5.87 -29.27
C TRP A 682 -3.32 -7.33 -29.67
N VAL A 683 -4.36 -8.07 -29.25
CA VAL A 683 -4.56 -9.46 -29.67
C VAL A 683 -4.81 -9.52 -31.17
N VAL A 684 -5.68 -8.65 -31.68
CA VAL A 684 -5.97 -8.56 -33.12
C VAL A 684 -4.70 -8.21 -33.91
N LEU A 685 -3.94 -7.21 -33.45
CA LEU A 685 -2.68 -6.83 -34.09
C LEU A 685 -1.65 -7.99 -34.05
N SER A 686 -1.58 -8.73 -32.94
CA SER A 686 -0.68 -9.88 -32.84
C SER A 686 -1.07 -10.99 -33.82
N ILE A 687 -2.36 -11.28 -34.01
CA ILE A 687 -2.85 -12.27 -34.98
C ILE A 687 -2.51 -11.83 -36.41
N LEU A 688 -2.70 -10.56 -36.75
CA LEU A 688 -2.36 -10.03 -38.08
C LEU A 688 -0.84 -10.08 -38.33
N LEU A 689 -0.03 -9.79 -37.32
CA LEU A 689 1.43 -9.83 -37.41
C LEU A 689 1.94 -11.27 -37.60
N ILE A 690 1.46 -12.22 -36.81
CA ILE A 690 1.89 -13.62 -36.95
C ILE A 690 1.41 -14.23 -38.26
N GLY A 691 0.19 -13.89 -38.70
CA GLY A 691 -0.33 -14.30 -40.00
C GLY A 691 0.53 -13.76 -41.14
N SER A 692 0.91 -12.48 -41.11
CA SER A 692 1.76 -11.90 -42.15
C SER A 692 3.18 -12.48 -42.14
N LEU A 693 3.78 -12.69 -40.95
CA LEU A 693 5.08 -13.36 -40.82
C LEU A 693 5.05 -14.80 -41.36
N HIS A 694 3.98 -15.53 -41.09
CA HIS A 694 3.79 -16.89 -41.62
C HIS A 694 3.69 -16.88 -43.15
N MET A 695 2.92 -15.97 -43.73
CA MET A 695 2.82 -15.81 -45.18
C MET A 695 4.16 -15.43 -45.82
N VAL A 696 4.96 -14.58 -45.16
CA VAL A 696 6.31 -14.23 -45.62
C VAL A 696 7.18 -15.48 -45.71
N ILE A 697 7.13 -16.38 -44.72
CA ILE A 697 7.91 -17.62 -44.78
C ILE A 697 7.45 -18.52 -45.92
N LEU A 698 6.15 -18.66 -46.15
CA LEU A 698 5.61 -19.54 -47.18
C LEU A 698 5.90 -19.06 -48.61
N TYR A 699 5.89 -17.74 -48.86
CA TYR A 699 5.88 -17.19 -50.22
C TYR A 699 7.14 -16.42 -50.62
N THR A 700 8.14 -16.31 -49.74
CA THR A 700 9.43 -15.66 -50.07
C THR A 700 10.56 -16.69 -50.16
N PRO A 701 11.79 -16.32 -50.60
CA PRO A 701 12.93 -17.24 -50.66
C PRO A 701 13.29 -17.91 -49.31
N LEU A 702 12.78 -17.37 -48.19
CA LEU A 702 12.90 -17.98 -46.87
C LEU A 702 12.27 -19.37 -46.80
N ALA A 703 11.32 -19.71 -47.67
CA ALA A 703 10.70 -21.03 -47.75
C ALA A 703 11.74 -22.16 -47.83
N SER A 704 12.83 -21.93 -48.60
CA SER A 704 13.92 -22.89 -48.74
C SER A 704 14.70 -23.14 -47.45
N VAL A 705 14.85 -22.12 -46.60
CA VAL A 705 15.55 -22.20 -45.31
C VAL A 705 14.72 -22.96 -44.28
N PHE A 706 13.41 -22.75 -44.29
CA PHE A 706 12.46 -23.39 -43.35
C PHE A 706 11.97 -24.77 -43.82
N GLY A 707 12.41 -25.22 -45.00
CA GLY A 707 12.01 -26.50 -45.58
C GLY A 707 10.52 -26.56 -45.91
N VAL A 708 9.92 -25.43 -46.30
CA VAL A 708 8.49 -25.33 -46.63
C VAL A 708 8.26 -25.11 -48.12
N VAL A 709 7.09 -25.50 -48.60
CA VAL A 709 6.64 -25.30 -49.99
C VAL A 709 5.46 -24.33 -50.03
N PRO A 710 5.29 -23.54 -51.10
CA PRO A 710 4.14 -22.63 -51.21
C PRO A 710 2.83 -23.41 -51.26
N LEU A 711 1.83 -22.97 -50.50
CA LEU A 711 0.49 -23.57 -50.44
C LEU A 711 -0.49 -22.85 -51.38
N ALA A 712 -1.45 -23.60 -51.92
CA ALA A 712 -2.57 -23.04 -52.67
C ALA A 712 -3.61 -22.42 -51.73
N ILE A 713 -4.43 -21.49 -52.24
CA ILE A 713 -5.47 -20.82 -51.44
C ILE A 713 -6.51 -21.81 -50.88
N SER A 714 -6.76 -22.92 -51.56
CA SER A 714 -7.68 -23.98 -51.07
C SER A 714 -7.10 -24.80 -49.92
N GLU A 715 -5.80 -24.71 -49.68
CA GLU A 715 -5.07 -25.44 -48.63
C GLU A 715 -4.86 -24.58 -47.36
N LEU A 716 -5.00 -23.26 -47.49
CA LEU A 716 -5.02 -22.27 -46.40
C LEU A 716 -6.44 -22.08 -45.87
#